data_AF-F4P0V2-F1
#
_entry.id   AF-F4P0V2-F1
#
_cell.length_a   1.000
_cell.length_b   1.000
_cell.length_c   1.000
_cell.angle_alpha   90.00
_cell.angle_beta   90.00
_cell.angle_gamma   90.00
#
_symmetry.space_group_name_H-M   'P 1'
#
loop_
_entity.id
_entity.type
_entity.pdbx_description
1 polymer ?
#
loop_
_entity_poly.entity_id
_entity_poly.type
_entity_poly.pdbx_seq_one_letter_code
_entity_poly.pdbx_strand_id
1 'polypeptide(L)'
;MSLLDHFEDQQQRAYPVSSVSPYMGTSSIGLETGDPFTGSTTAGTPLSLIAGSSGINRFANKDDHRTVAQFMLDKVQFAFPDDILAVDVSNNMLCVALRTYTPPKDSARLRVLRIDLDKPDAIEDIVFTIKQKSDLILNVFLSPLAHHLIISCRSGDNYYLHARWNKPHLLSKIKGVRIRSIAWDISEKVESTGPMIIGCSQGRIFETELIPNEDFFKKEERYYSQVFSLHQDSPVIGVHFCLFPQSKFKYYIIAVTDCRIYQFIGQARSADSSFFANIFSRYDENPEYQELPGALLNPVMRTIETTLPNASCTTNLAWLTGAGLYLGEISAKEQSFGDTVIDSPQILPYSVSDPKQQANINTGLISFVLTNYHYVLLFNNEIVAISQLNNHIVSHESFVLAPNEMVLGMSSDMNRRTHWVYTNLSLYEIIITDEDRDIWKIMLDKKLFEQAATFAKTPEHKSLIKEMQAESLFSQKKYIQSAICYVETNISFETICLRFMNFKEQPALCVYLRKKLSLLRKQDITQTTLIGTWLLELISGKLCATEQRLTSLKQRMIMSTNTLDADKSKAAEYEKEHADLTLELRLLLKEYKDRLHHPTVYTLLGSHGRHADLVYFAELIGDWEKLVVFFIERREWSKALNIISRQDSIDFYYKHSSILIQHIPKEVIGLWMKVPNLNPRFLMPSMLNLNIFGSANQTNLASYLEYLVANGNHDRVIHNYLMRLYVSESSPENESPVLAYIQSQKESPLLDLPHALRICTERGLIQSSVQLYAMMSLYEEAIELALNANKPDESDEVRKKLWLKIARHVISSAESVSSALEYLKIGNLNIEEILPFFPDFVLIDDFKDELCTALEEYNEYITTLKADLDDATKASENIRNDIRGLKNRYIIVPVTETCRSCNQPLMTRQFLAFPCQHSFHSDCIISSIIKDTARGKRILYIRSQLEKDAKTPVSFLTEERKATLKDELNDLISQECILCGDSMIKTIDESFTIQGEDM
;
A
#
# COMPACT_ATOMS: atom_id res chain seq x y z
N MET A 1 68.75 -10.22 -4.39
CA MET A 1 68.96 -9.25 -3.30
C MET A 1 68.60 -7.87 -3.82
N SER A 2 68.11 -6.97 -2.94
CA SER A 2 68.09 -5.51 -3.11
C SER A 2 67.42 -4.89 -4.37
N LEU A 3 66.13 -4.57 -4.22
CA LEU A 3 65.48 -3.27 -4.54
C LEU A 3 66.07 -2.35 -5.62
N LEU A 4 65.26 -2.11 -6.67
CA LEU A 4 65.04 -0.95 -7.57
C LEU A 4 64.02 -1.46 -8.60
N ASP A 5 63.00 -0.77 -9.11
CA ASP A 5 62.56 0.63 -9.09
C ASP A 5 61.00 0.64 -8.95
N HIS A 6 60.19 1.70 -8.91
CA HIS A 6 60.23 3.17 -9.08
C HIS A 6 59.15 3.74 -8.10
N PHE A 7 59.00 5.02 -7.74
CA PHE A 7 59.70 6.30 -7.98
C PHE A 7 59.57 7.14 -6.68
N GLU A 8 60.14 8.35 -6.63
CA GLU A 8 60.25 9.18 -5.41
C GLU A 8 59.27 10.37 -5.28
N ASP A 9 59.45 11.07 -4.15
CA ASP A 9 58.59 12.03 -3.46
C ASP A 9 59.07 13.50 -3.61
N GLN A 10 58.32 14.44 -3.04
CA GLN A 10 58.70 15.80 -2.63
C GLN A 10 58.75 17.01 -3.60
N GLN A 11 58.54 18.15 -2.95
CA GLN A 11 58.14 19.49 -3.41
C GLN A 11 59.31 20.45 -3.77
N GLN A 12 58.94 21.59 -4.36
CA GLN A 12 59.52 22.96 -4.28
C GLN A 12 60.44 23.52 -5.38
N ARG A 13 60.21 24.83 -5.64
CA ARG A 13 60.98 25.90 -6.35
C ARG A 13 60.41 26.32 -7.72
N ALA A 14 60.31 27.60 -8.10
CA ALA A 14 60.54 28.88 -7.40
C ALA A 14 59.83 30.09 -8.11
N TYR A 15 59.78 31.25 -7.42
CA TYR A 15 59.52 32.62 -7.93
C TYR A 15 60.61 33.10 -8.94
N PRO A 16 60.54 34.23 -9.72
CA PRO A 16 60.11 35.57 -9.22
C PRO A 16 59.70 36.77 -10.18
N VAL A 17 59.38 37.92 -9.55
CA VAL A 17 59.38 39.39 -9.94
C VAL A 17 58.51 39.98 -11.09
N SER A 18 57.99 41.20 -10.81
CA SER A 18 57.57 42.33 -11.70
C SER A 18 56.13 42.33 -12.27
N SER A 19 55.43 43.47 -12.48
CA SER A 19 55.55 44.86 -11.95
C SER A 19 54.37 45.77 -12.39
N VAL A 20 53.87 46.62 -11.47
CA VAL A 20 53.36 48.01 -11.70
C VAL A 20 52.11 48.30 -12.58
N SER A 21 51.33 49.29 -12.14
CA SER A 21 50.10 49.90 -12.72
C SER A 21 50.35 50.77 -13.97
N PRO A 22 49.33 51.11 -14.80
CA PRO A 22 48.51 52.33 -14.63
C PRO A 22 47.00 52.10 -14.95
N TYR A 23 45.99 52.98 -14.87
CA TYR A 23 45.58 54.24 -14.19
C TYR A 23 44.56 54.97 -15.12
N MET A 24 43.45 55.49 -14.57
CA MET A 24 42.62 56.65 -15.03
C MET A 24 41.55 56.60 -16.16
N GLY A 25 40.44 57.31 -15.92
CA GLY A 25 39.51 57.91 -16.92
C GLY A 25 38.01 57.52 -16.77
N THR A 26 37.17 58.01 -15.83
CA THR A 26 36.55 59.34 -15.56
C THR A 26 35.31 59.77 -16.39
N SER A 27 34.31 60.35 -15.70
CA SER A 27 33.20 61.26 -16.14
C SER A 27 31.91 60.66 -16.78
N SER A 28 30.70 61.26 -16.71
CA SER A 28 29.93 62.01 -15.65
C SER A 28 28.56 62.54 -16.20
N ILE A 29 27.60 62.94 -15.32
CA ILE A 29 26.37 63.77 -15.58
C ILE A 29 25.19 63.02 -16.27
N GLY A 30 23.89 63.25 -15.99
CA GLY A 30 23.12 64.10 -15.05
C GLY A 30 21.71 63.46 -14.79
N LEU A 31 20.89 63.75 -13.76
CA LEU A 31 20.31 65.00 -13.19
C LEU A 31 19.12 65.58 -14.00
N GLU A 32 17.88 65.40 -13.48
CA GLU A 32 16.64 66.24 -13.58
C GLU A 32 15.47 65.45 -12.91
N THR A 33 15.02 65.73 -11.67
CA THR A 33 14.09 66.78 -11.13
C THR A 33 12.59 66.51 -11.29
N GLY A 34 11.82 66.46 -10.17
CA GLY A 34 10.35 66.34 -10.18
C GLY A 34 9.66 66.08 -8.82
N ASP A 35 9.80 67.00 -7.86
CA ASP A 35 9.02 67.10 -6.59
C ASP A 35 7.83 68.10 -6.76
N PRO A 36 6.93 68.41 -5.78
CA PRO A 36 6.56 67.76 -4.50
C PRO A 36 5.00 67.74 -4.28
N PHE A 37 4.51 67.45 -3.05
CA PHE A 37 3.31 68.02 -2.33
C PHE A 37 2.96 67.13 -1.10
N THR A 38 3.65 67.21 0.06
CA THR A 38 3.42 68.07 1.26
C THR A 38 2.25 67.72 2.23
N GLY A 39 2.59 67.56 3.52
CA GLY A 39 1.73 67.82 4.70
C GLY A 39 1.09 66.59 5.39
N SER A 40 1.08 66.46 6.73
CA SER A 40 1.76 67.23 7.80
C SER A 40 1.94 66.41 9.09
N THR A 41 2.92 66.81 9.91
CA THR A 41 3.14 66.45 11.34
C THR A 41 1.88 66.68 12.23
N THR A 42 1.67 66.04 13.40
CA THR A 42 2.37 66.27 14.69
C THR A 42 1.95 65.31 15.84
N ALA A 43 2.91 64.98 16.74
CA ALA A 43 2.76 64.61 18.18
C ALA A 43 1.87 63.39 18.59
N GLY A 44 2.13 62.64 19.67
CA GLY A 44 3.23 62.65 20.65
C GLY A 44 3.09 61.49 21.67
N THR A 45 4.23 61.01 22.20
CA THR A 45 4.41 59.94 23.24
C THR A 45 3.73 60.23 24.60
N PRO A 46 3.51 59.25 25.53
CA PRO A 46 4.42 58.12 25.84
C PRO A 46 3.82 56.75 26.25
N LEU A 47 4.73 55.83 26.59
CA LEU A 47 4.49 54.45 27.03
C LEU A 47 3.70 54.33 28.35
N SER A 48 2.94 53.22 28.47
CA SER A 48 2.80 52.50 29.75
C SER A 48 2.72 50.99 29.51
N LEU A 49 3.74 50.25 29.96
CA LEU A 49 3.71 48.78 30.00
C LEU A 49 2.75 48.31 31.10
N ILE A 50 1.74 47.52 30.74
CA ILE A 50 1.08 46.58 31.65
C ILE A 50 0.96 45.24 30.93
N ALA A 51 1.34 44.16 31.61
CA ALA A 51 1.38 42.82 31.05
C ALA A 51 -0.04 42.29 30.76
N GLY A 52 -0.23 41.69 29.58
CA GLY A 52 -1.46 41.01 29.17
C GLY A 52 -1.12 39.75 28.40
N SER A 53 -1.72 38.62 28.80
CA SER A 53 -1.53 37.30 28.20
C SER A 53 -1.88 37.28 26.70
N SER A 54 -0.91 36.91 25.85
CA SER A 54 -1.11 36.76 24.41
C SER A 54 -1.95 35.52 24.08
N GLY A 55 -3.27 35.68 24.10
CA GLY A 55 -4.19 34.76 23.42
C GLY A 55 -4.03 34.86 21.91
N ILE A 56 -4.06 33.72 21.22
CA ILE A 56 -3.75 33.63 19.79
C ILE A 56 -4.99 33.99 18.96
N ASN A 57 -5.10 35.24 18.51
CA ASN A 57 -5.97 35.59 17.38
C ASN A 57 -5.23 35.31 16.06
N ARG A 58 -5.45 34.11 15.50
CA ARG A 58 -4.98 33.69 14.16
C ARG A 58 -6.09 33.13 13.28
N PHE A 59 -7.27 33.74 13.31
CA PHE A 59 -8.34 33.47 12.35
C PHE A 59 -8.86 34.77 11.76
N ALA A 60 -8.15 35.27 10.75
CA ALA A 60 -8.57 36.39 9.91
C ALA A 60 -8.09 36.18 8.46
N ASN A 61 -9.04 35.78 7.62
CA ASN A 61 -9.13 35.97 6.17
C ASN A 61 -7.91 35.60 5.31
N LYS A 62 -7.91 34.36 4.78
CA LYS A 62 -7.37 34.01 3.46
C LYS A 62 -8.19 32.86 2.82
N ASP A 63 -9.43 33.14 2.45
CA ASP A 63 -10.26 32.26 1.59
C ASP A 63 -11.12 33.11 0.65
N ASP A 64 -10.49 33.73 -0.35
CA ASP A 64 -11.16 34.47 -1.44
C ASP A 64 -11.68 33.52 -2.54
N HIS A 65 -12.45 32.51 -2.15
CA HIS A 65 -13.38 31.85 -3.05
C HIS A 65 -14.77 32.40 -2.74
N ARG A 66 -15.45 32.96 -3.76
CA ARG A 66 -16.79 33.56 -3.65
C ARG A 66 -17.73 32.64 -2.87
N THR A 67 -17.88 32.90 -1.57
CA THR A 67 -18.71 32.07 -0.70
C THR A 67 -20.16 32.33 -1.04
N VAL A 68 -20.85 31.31 -1.57
CA VAL A 68 -22.31 31.33 -1.69
C VAL A 68 -22.88 31.62 -0.30
N ALA A 69 -23.87 32.52 -0.23
CA ALA A 69 -24.52 32.87 1.01
C ALA A 69 -25.31 31.66 1.54
N GLN A 70 -25.09 31.30 2.80
CA GLN A 70 -25.62 30.07 3.41
C GLN A 70 -27.16 30.05 3.47
N PHE A 71 -27.76 31.24 3.51
CA PHE A 71 -29.19 31.49 3.37
C PHE A 71 -29.35 32.58 2.30
N MET A 72 -30.27 32.39 1.37
CA MET A 72 -30.64 33.35 0.34
C MET A 72 -32.16 33.41 0.18
N LEU A 73 -32.71 34.61 0.10
CA LEU A 73 -34.11 34.85 -0.21
C LEU A 73 -34.29 34.99 -1.74
N ASP A 74 -35.01 34.05 -2.37
CA ASP A 74 -35.41 34.15 -3.78
C ASP A 74 -36.91 34.49 -3.91
N LYS A 75 -37.27 35.25 -4.95
CA LYS A 75 -38.66 35.66 -5.21
C LYS A 75 -39.29 34.74 -6.24
N VAL A 76 -40.35 34.05 -5.83
CA VAL A 76 -41.14 33.19 -6.73
C VAL A 76 -41.72 34.03 -7.85
N GLN A 77 -41.44 33.66 -9.10
CA GLN A 77 -41.88 34.36 -10.30
C GLN A 77 -43.33 34.02 -10.66
N PHE A 78 -44.24 34.11 -9.68
CA PHE A 78 -45.66 33.87 -9.84
C PHE A 78 -46.46 35.09 -9.37
N ALA A 79 -47.24 35.69 -10.28
CA ALA A 79 -48.10 36.82 -9.97
C ALA A 79 -49.47 36.32 -9.46
N PHE A 80 -49.70 36.46 -8.15
CA PHE A 80 -50.99 36.09 -7.56
C PHE A 80 -52.11 37.03 -8.04
N PRO A 81 -53.33 36.51 -8.31
CA PRO A 81 -54.43 37.29 -8.89
C PRO A 81 -55.19 38.17 -7.89
N ASP A 82 -54.99 37.97 -6.59
CA ASP A 82 -55.69 38.58 -5.46
C ASP A 82 -54.73 38.65 -4.25
N ASP A 83 -55.04 39.42 -3.20
CA ASP A 83 -54.19 39.47 -1.98
C ASP A 83 -54.10 38.08 -1.31
N ILE A 84 -52.90 37.68 -0.90
CA ILE A 84 -52.66 36.49 -0.08
C ILE A 84 -53.16 36.73 1.36
N LEU A 85 -53.85 35.74 1.93
CA LEU A 85 -54.32 35.75 3.33
C LEU A 85 -53.53 34.79 4.23
N ALA A 86 -53.34 33.55 3.75
CA ALA A 86 -52.61 32.50 4.46
C ALA A 86 -51.98 31.55 3.45
N VAL A 87 -50.81 31.00 3.78
CA VAL A 87 -50.10 30.02 2.98
C VAL A 87 -49.69 28.86 3.88
N ASP A 88 -49.83 27.64 3.39
CA ASP A 88 -49.26 26.47 4.02
C ASP A 88 -48.60 25.53 2.99
N VAL A 89 -47.51 24.87 3.38
CA VAL A 89 -46.70 24.02 2.49
C VAL A 89 -46.33 22.72 3.21
N SER A 90 -46.57 21.59 2.55
CA SER A 90 -46.18 20.25 3.05
C SER A 90 -46.05 19.28 1.88
N ASN A 91 -45.07 18.39 1.93
CA ASN A 91 -44.82 17.36 0.91
C ASN A 91 -44.78 17.91 -0.55
N ASN A 92 -44.12 19.04 -0.76
CA ASN A 92 -44.04 19.81 -2.00
C ASN A 92 -45.39 20.34 -2.56
N MET A 93 -46.47 20.28 -1.77
CA MET A 93 -47.75 20.90 -2.11
C MET A 93 -47.87 22.27 -1.43
N LEU A 94 -48.07 23.31 -2.24
CA LEU A 94 -48.26 24.69 -1.81
C LEU A 94 -49.76 25.05 -1.86
N CYS A 95 -50.33 25.42 -0.72
CA CYS A 95 -51.72 25.86 -0.58
C CYS A 95 -51.77 27.35 -0.24
N VAL A 96 -52.39 28.17 -1.10
CA VAL A 96 -52.47 29.63 -0.95
C VAL A 96 -53.93 30.07 -0.86
N ALA A 97 -54.36 30.60 0.29
CA ALA A 97 -55.66 31.23 0.45
C ALA A 97 -55.62 32.68 -0.03
N LEU A 98 -56.56 33.04 -0.90
CA LEU A 98 -56.63 34.36 -1.53
C LEU A 98 -57.87 35.14 -1.11
N ARG A 99 -57.72 36.46 -1.03
CA ARG A 99 -58.79 37.42 -0.78
C ARG A 99 -59.48 37.80 -2.08
N THR A 100 -60.53 37.08 -2.44
CA THR A 100 -61.33 37.33 -3.65
C THR A 100 -61.77 38.80 -3.78
N TYR A 101 -61.08 39.56 -4.64
CA TYR A 101 -61.40 40.93 -5.02
C TYR A 101 -61.84 41.02 -6.49
N THR A 102 -61.43 40.06 -7.33
CA THR A 102 -61.82 39.97 -8.75
C THR A 102 -63.34 40.07 -8.96
N PRO A 103 -63.83 40.99 -9.82
CA PRO A 103 -65.26 41.14 -10.07
C PRO A 103 -65.86 39.97 -10.85
N PRO A 104 -67.16 39.65 -10.69
CA PRO A 104 -68.15 40.35 -9.86
C PRO A 104 -67.85 40.21 -8.36
N LYS A 105 -68.14 41.27 -7.60
CA LYS A 105 -67.89 41.36 -6.14
C LYS A 105 -68.84 40.47 -5.32
N ASP A 106 -68.80 39.16 -5.56
CA ASP A 106 -69.44 38.17 -4.72
C ASP A 106 -68.62 38.00 -3.43
N SER A 107 -68.90 38.84 -2.42
CA SER A 107 -68.36 38.70 -1.05
C SER A 107 -68.80 37.42 -0.32
N ALA A 108 -69.38 36.48 -1.06
CA ALA A 108 -69.82 35.15 -0.65
C ALA A 108 -68.99 34.04 -1.32
N ARG A 109 -67.88 34.35 -2.00
CA ARG A 109 -66.92 33.35 -2.53
C ARG A 109 -65.60 33.42 -1.77
N LEU A 110 -65.00 32.25 -1.56
CA LEU A 110 -63.62 32.09 -1.11
C LEU A 110 -62.83 31.35 -2.19
N ARG A 111 -61.52 31.55 -2.21
CA ARG A 111 -60.60 31.01 -3.21
C ARG A 111 -59.34 30.48 -2.53
N VAL A 112 -58.97 29.25 -2.89
CA VAL A 112 -57.71 28.62 -2.49
C VAL A 112 -57.05 28.06 -3.76
N LEU A 113 -55.79 28.42 -3.98
CA LEU A 113 -54.95 27.78 -4.98
C LEU A 113 -54.22 26.59 -4.34
N ARG A 114 -54.21 25.45 -5.03
CA ARG A 114 -53.36 24.30 -4.70
C ARG A 114 -52.38 24.09 -5.85
N ILE A 115 -51.09 24.11 -5.54
CA ILE A 115 -49.99 24.04 -6.51
C ILE A 115 -49.10 22.88 -6.11
N ASP A 116 -48.90 21.93 -7.02
CA ASP A 116 -47.86 20.90 -6.92
C ASP A 116 -46.53 21.54 -7.36
N LEU A 117 -45.56 21.68 -6.47
CA LEU A 117 -44.27 22.29 -6.79
C LEU A 117 -43.40 21.39 -7.67
N ASP A 118 -43.68 20.08 -7.78
CA ASP A 118 -43.07 19.21 -8.80
C ASP A 118 -43.68 19.50 -10.21
N LYS A 119 -44.82 20.19 -10.29
CA LYS A 119 -45.55 20.54 -11.53
C LYS A 119 -46.19 21.94 -11.44
N PRO A 120 -45.40 23.03 -11.41
CA PRO A 120 -45.90 24.38 -11.14
C PRO A 120 -46.94 24.89 -12.16
N ASP A 121 -46.97 24.35 -13.37
CA ASP A 121 -47.97 24.68 -14.40
C ASP A 121 -49.39 24.15 -14.07
N ALA A 122 -49.49 23.11 -13.23
CA ALA A 122 -50.73 22.39 -12.92
C ALA A 122 -51.47 22.99 -11.70
N ILE A 123 -51.79 24.27 -11.77
CA ILE A 123 -52.46 25.01 -10.68
C ILE A 123 -53.95 24.64 -10.60
N GLU A 124 -54.38 24.16 -9.44
CA GLU A 124 -55.79 23.95 -9.14
C GLU A 124 -56.39 25.18 -8.44
N ASP A 125 -57.37 25.81 -9.08
CA ASP A 125 -58.08 26.99 -8.57
C ASP A 125 -59.43 26.58 -7.95
N ILE A 126 -59.49 26.53 -6.63
CA ILE A 126 -60.63 26.02 -5.87
C ILE A 126 -61.45 27.19 -5.33
N VAL A 127 -62.54 27.50 -6.04
CA VAL A 127 -63.50 28.56 -5.69
C VAL A 127 -64.79 27.96 -5.13
N PHE A 128 -65.20 28.39 -3.93
CA PHE A 128 -66.38 27.87 -3.23
C PHE A 128 -67.17 28.97 -2.51
N THR A 129 -68.46 28.71 -2.24
CA THR A 129 -69.38 29.72 -1.69
C THR A 129 -69.64 29.55 -0.20
N ILE A 130 -69.61 30.65 0.55
CA ILE A 130 -69.87 30.72 1.99
C ILE A 130 -71.30 31.16 2.31
N LYS A 131 -71.83 30.70 3.46
CA LYS A 131 -73.19 31.03 3.93
C LYS A 131 -73.30 32.45 4.50
N GLN A 132 -72.20 33.00 5.01
CA GLN A 132 -72.12 34.35 5.57
C GLN A 132 -71.43 35.29 4.56
N LYS A 133 -72.09 36.34 4.08
CA LYS A 133 -71.64 37.15 2.91
C LYS A 133 -70.49 38.13 3.19
N SER A 134 -69.64 37.86 4.18
CA SER A 134 -68.52 38.74 4.56
C SER A 134 -67.40 38.02 5.34
N ASP A 135 -67.35 36.69 5.30
CA ASP A 135 -66.30 35.93 5.99
C ASP A 135 -65.02 35.83 5.13
N LEU A 136 -63.88 35.68 5.79
CA LEU A 136 -62.56 35.55 5.16
C LEU A 136 -61.84 34.33 5.73
N ILE A 137 -61.01 33.69 4.92
CA ILE A 137 -60.08 32.66 5.40
C ILE A 137 -59.14 33.32 6.41
N LEU A 138 -58.99 32.70 7.58
CA LEU A 138 -58.06 33.11 8.62
C LEU A 138 -56.78 32.29 8.54
N ASN A 139 -56.92 30.97 8.53
CA ASN A 139 -55.82 30.01 8.48
C ASN A 139 -56.14 28.87 7.52
N VAL A 140 -55.10 28.30 6.95
CA VAL A 140 -55.11 27.04 6.19
C VAL A 140 -54.17 26.09 6.91
N PHE A 141 -54.57 24.83 7.07
CA PHE A 141 -53.79 23.77 7.68
C PHE A 141 -53.73 22.58 6.72
N LEU A 142 -52.56 22.33 6.15
CA LEU A 142 -52.28 21.17 5.31
C LEU A 142 -51.73 20.03 6.20
N SER A 143 -52.03 18.78 5.85
CA SER A 143 -51.46 17.62 6.55
C SER A 143 -50.03 17.32 6.08
N PRO A 144 -49.17 16.69 6.90
CA PRO A 144 -47.77 16.41 6.56
C PRO A 144 -47.53 15.71 5.22
N LEU A 145 -48.43 14.81 4.79
CA LEU A 145 -48.38 14.13 3.48
C LEU A 145 -49.16 14.87 2.37
N ALA A 146 -49.78 16.00 2.70
CA ALA A 146 -50.64 16.84 1.86
C ALA A 146 -51.92 16.17 1.32
N HIS A 147 -52.39 15.12 1.99
CA HIS A 147 -53.64 14.44 1.62
C HIS A 147 -54.91 15.19 2.07
N HIS A 148 -54.80 15.96 3.15
CA HIS A 148 -55.92 16.58 3.85
C HIS A 148 -55.66 18.06 4.09
N LEU A 149 -56.65 18.90 3.80
CA LEU A 149 -56.59 20.35 3.98
C LEU A 149 -57.79 20.83 4.79
N ILE A 150 -57.53 21.60 5.85
CA ILE A 150 -58.57 22.26 6.65
C ILE A 150 -58.44 23.78 6.47
N ILE A 151 -59.54 24.42 6.07
CA ILE A 151 -59.65 25.86 5.83
C ILE A 151 -60.51 26.45 6.95
N SER A 152 -59.92 27.29 7.81
CA SER A 152 -60.62 27.92 8.93
C SER A 152 -60.92 29.38 8.63
N CYS A 153 -62.18 29.78 8.74
CA CYS A 153 -62.62 31.15 8.45
C CYS A 153 -62.82 31.98 9.73
N ARG A 154 -62.81 33.32 9.60
CA ARG A 154 -62.89 34.24 10.74
C ARG A 154 -64.20 34.15 11.54
N SER A 155 -65.30 33.68 10.94
CA SER A 155 -66.54 33.38 11.67
C SER A 155 -66.47 32.11 12.53
N GLY A 156 -65.48 31.24 12.31
CA GLY A 156 -65.42 29.88 12.87
C GLY A 156 -66.15 28.82 12.02
N ASP A 157 -66.59 29.16 10.80
CA ASP A 157 -66.96 28.15 9.79
C ASP A 157 -65.68 27.47 9.27
N ASN A 158 -65.61 26.14 9.40
CA ASN A 158 -64.45 25.33 9.02
C ASN A 158 -64.80 24.40 7.86
N TYR A 159 -63.92 24.32 6.86
CA TYR A 159 -64.11 23.51 5.67
C TYR A 159 -62.99 22.48 5.52
N TYR A 160 -63.31 21.30 5.00
CA TYR A 160 -62.39 20.21 4.74
C TYR A 160 -62.31 19.92 3.24
N LEU A 161 -61.08 19.81 2.72
CA LEU A 161 -60.79 19.45 1.34
C LEU A 161 -59.83 18.25 1.36
N HIS A 162 -60.27 17.14 0.76
CA HIS A 162 -59.43 15.97 0.52
C HIS A 162 -58.68 16.10 -0.81
N ALA A 163 -57.52 15.47 -0.94
CA ALA A 163 -56.67 15.48 -2.13
C ALA A 163 -57.44 15.24 -3.45
N ARG A 164 -58.40 14.31 -3.48
CA ARG A 164 -59.16 13.96 -4.69
C ARG A 164 -60.36 14.88 -4.99
N TRP A 165 -60.67 15.86 -4.13
CA TRP A 165 -61.85 16.71 -4.26
C TRP A 165 -61.50 18.08 -4.85
N ASN A 166 -62.40 18.62 -5.68
CA ASN A 166 -62.31 19.96 -6.26
C ASN A 166 -63.21 21.00 -5.58
N LYS A 167 -63.92 20.61 -4.50
CA LYS A 167 -64.78 21.46 -3.69
C LYS A 167 -64.64 21.07 -2.22
N PRO A 168 -64.51 22.03 -1.30
CA PRO A 168 -64.40 21.73 0.11
C PRO A 168 -65.79 21.55 0.76
N HIS A 169 -65.86 20.63 1.72
CA HIS A 169 -67.06 20.29 2.47
C HIS A 169 -67.10 21.03 3.81
N LEU A 170 -68.29 21.47 4.26
CA LEU A 170 -68.46 22.24 5.50
C LEU A 170 -68.55 21.30 6.72
N LEU A 171 -67.61 21.41 7.65
CA LEU A 171 -67.58 20.63 8.89
C LEU A 171 -68.68 21.12 9.84
N SER A 172 -69.78 20.37 9.86
CA SER A 172 -71.00 20.68 10.61
C SER A 172 -70.88 20.61 12.13
N LYS A 173 -70.02 19.72 12.66
CA LYS A 173 -69.79 19.53 14.10
C LYS A 173 -68.82 20.58 14.66
N ILE A 174 -67.84 21.00 13.84
CA ILE A 174 -66.77 21.94 14.22
C ILE A 174 -67.17 23.40 13.88
N LYS A 175 -68.46 23.71 13.86
CA LYS A 175 -68.97 25.02 13.44
C LYS A 175 -68.92 26.04 14.58
N GLY A 176 -68.42 27.25 14.29
CA GLY A 176 -68.26 28.33 15.26
C GLY A 176 -66.96 28.23 16.07
N VAL A 177 -66.10 27.26 15.73
CA VAL A 177 -64.84 26.98 16.41
C VAL A 177 -63.71 27.65 15.62
N ARG A 178 -63.03 28.63 16.22
CA ARG A 178 -61.86 29.27 15.59
C ARG A 178 -60.60 28.45 15.84
N ILE A 179 -60.19 27.70 14.82
CA ILE A 179 -58.99 26.86 14.87
C ILE A 179 -57.75 27.75 14.79
N ARG A 180 -56.85 27.60 15.77
CA ARG A 180 -55.60 28.35 15.86
C ARG A 180 -54.37 27.48 15.58
N SER A 181 -54.45 26.19 15.91
CA SER A 181 -53.42 25.17 15.67
C SER A 181 -54.06 23.79 15.47
N ILE A 182 -53.42 22.93 14.67
CA ILE A 182 -53.78 21.52 14.50
C ILE A 182 -52.51 20.68 14.67
N ALA A 183 -52.59 19.61 15.44
CA ALA A 183 -51.61 18.54 15.45
C ALA A 183 -52.17 17.36 14.64
N TRP A 184 -51.47 16.98 13.58
CA TRP A 184 -51.78 15.84 12.73
C TRP A 184 -51.11 14.57 13.26
N ASP A 185 -51.72 13.41 13.01
CA ASP A 185 -51.08 12.12 13.31
C ASP A 185 -50.05 11.76 12.22
N ILE A 186 -48.93 11.19 12.63
CA ILE A 186 -47.89 10.64 11.74
C ILE A 186 -48.45 9.43 10.96
N SER A 187 -49.49 8.76 11.49
CA SER A 187 -50.11 7.59 10.85
C SER A 187 -51.21 7.92 9.82
N GLU A 188 -51.34 9.18 9.39
CA GLU A 188 -52.32 9.61 8.40
C GLU A 188 -52.25 8.82 7.07
N LYS A 189 -53.42 8.68 6.41
CA LYS A 189 -53.58 7.96 5.15
C LYS A 189 -54.55 8.72 4.27
N VAL A 190 -54.47 8.55 2.95
CA VAL A 190 -55.45 9.12 1.99
C VAL A 190 -56.91 8.87 2.41
N GLU A 191 -57.20 7.76 3.08
CA GLU A 191 -58.54 7.35 3.52
C GLU A 191 -58.94 7.79 4.95
N SER A 192 -58.02 8.34 5.76
CA SER A 192 -58.33 8.91 7.08
C SER A 192 -57.16 9.76 7.58
N THR A 193 -57.50 10.91 8.18
CA THR A 193 -56.53 11.79 8.84
C THR A 193 -55.85 11.18 10.06
N GLY A 194 -56.37 10.05 10.57
CA GLY A 194 -56.09 9.59 11.92
C GLY A 194 -56.67 10.53 12.99
N PRO A 195 -56.43 10.24 14.28
CA PRO A 195 -56.85 11.09 15.39
C PRO A 195 -56.01 12.37 15.43
N MET A 196 -56.60 13.52 15.09
CA MET A 196 -55.96 14.84 15.18
C MET A 196 -56.41 15.60 16.43
N ILE A 197 -55.56 16.52 16.90
CA ILE A 197 -55.87 17.42 18.01
C ILE A 197 -55.98 18.86 17.50
N ILE A 198 -57.07 19.53 17.84
CA ILE A 198 -57.41 20.88 17.38
C ILE A 198 -57.34 21.86 18.55
N GLY A 199 -56.40 22.81 18.48
CA GLY A 199 -56.25 23.91 19.43
C GLY A 199 -57.05 25.15 19.00
N CYS A 200 -57.85 25.70 19.91
CA CYS A 200 -58.79 26.79 19.60
C CYS A 200 -58.41 28.13 20.21
N SER A 201 -58.94 29.23 19.65
CA SER A 201 -58.72 30.58 20.15
C SER A 201 -59.38 30.90 21.51
N GLN A 202 -60.04 29.93 22.15
CA GLN A 202 -60.77 30.04 23.42
C GLN A 202 -60.19 29.10 24.50
N GLY A 203 -58.92 28.72 24.40
CA GLY A 203 -58.28 27.81 25.36
C GLY A 203 -58.80 26.37 25.38
N ARG A 204 -59.62 25.95 24.40
CA ARG A 204 -60.19 24.60 24.32
C ARG A 204 -59.41 23.72 23.37
N ILE A 205 -59.26 22.45 23.74
CA ILE A 205 -58.63 21.41 22.95
C ILE A 205 -59.70 20.38 22.57
N PHE A 206 -59.83 20.13 21.27
CA PHE A 206 -60.76 19.15 20.71
C PHE A 206 -60.01 18.02 20.01
N GLU A 207 -60.66 16.87 19.90
CA GLU A 207 -60.16 15.68 19.24
C GLU A 207 -61.14 15.24 18.15
N THR A 208 -60.61 14.88 16.98
CA THR A 208 -61.39 14.46 15.80
C THR A 208 -60.64 13.46 14.93
N GLU A 209 -61.39 12.64 14.19
CA GLU A 209 -60.90 11.92 13.01
C GLU A 209 -61.81 12.24 11.83
N LEU A 210 -61.24 12.60 10.68
CA LEU A 210 -61.97 12.89 9.44
C LEU A 210 -61.74 11.76 8.43
N ILE A 211 -62.84 11.25 7.88
CA ILE A 211 -62.85 10.21 6.85
C ILE A 211 -63.54 10.79 5.60
N PRO A 212 -62.86 10.86 4.43
CA PRO A 212 -63.46 11.33 3.20
C PRO A 212 -64.54 10.34 2.72
N ASN A 213 -65.80 10.72 2.87
CA ASN A 213 -66.94 9.96 2.36
C ASN A 213 -67.40 10.53 1.00
N GLU A 214 -67.60 9.67 0.00
CA GLU A 214 -68.20 10.07 -1.29
C GLU A 214 -69.74 10.19 -1.19
N ASP A 215 -70.35 9.58 -0.17
CA ASP A 215 -71.78 9.69 0.13
C ASP A 215 -72.13 11.05 0.77
N PHE A 216 -72.76 11.96 0.01
CA PHE A 216 -73.23 13.28 0.50
C PHE A 216 -74.10 13.28 1.79
N PHE A 217 -74.66 12.12 2.17
CA PHE A 217 -75.46 11.98 3.40
C PHE A 217 -74.64 11.56 4.63
N LYS A 218 -73.43 11.03 4.46
CA LYS A 218 -72.54 10.66 5.56
C LYS A 218 -71.62 11.83 5.88
N LYS A 219 -71.68 12.31 7.11
CA LYS A 219 -70.74 13.33 7.61
C LYS A 219 -69.31 12.80 7.55
N GLU A 220 -68.39 13.69 7.22
CA GLU A 220 -66.95 13.42 7.11
C GLU A 220 -66.31 13.25 8.51
N GLU A 221 -66.92 13.82 9.55
CA GLU A 221 -66.38 13.75 10.91
C GLU A 221 -66.83 12.44 11.58
N ARG A 222 -65.90 11.51 11.83
CA ARG A 222 -66.20 10.24 12.54
C ARG A 222 -66.71 10.53 13.95
N TYR A 223 -65.91 11.28 14.71
CA TYR A 223 -66.26 11.79 16.03
C TYR A 223 -65.74 13.23 16.21
N TYR A 224 -66.22 13.90 17.26
CA TYR A 224 -65.78 15.22 17.69
C TYR A 224 -66.00 15.31 19.20
N SER A 225 -64.93 15.43 19.98
CA SER A 225 -64.99 15.50 21.44
C SER A 225 -64.12 16.63 21.96
N GLN A 226 -64.64 17.39 22.94
CA GLN A 226 -63.81 18.31 23.72
C GLN A 226 -63.06 17.47 24.74
N VAL A 227 -61.72 17.45 24.66
CA VAL A 227 -60.89 16.60 25.52
C VAL A 227 -60.25 17.37 26.67
N PHE A 228 -60.05 18.68 26.54
CA PHE A 228 -59.48 19.51 27.60
C PHE A 228 -59.93 20.97 27.50
N SER A 229 -59.95 21.66 28.64
CA SER A 229 -60.16 23.10 28.75
C SER A 229 -59.04 23.70 29.57
N LEU A 230 -58.33 24.68 29.00
CA LEU A 230 -57.33 25.42 29.75
C LEU A 230 -57.99 26.29 30.82
N HIS A 231 -57.27 26.51 31.91
CA HIS A 231 -57.75 27.27 33.08
C HIS A 231 -57.84 28.79 32.82
N GLN A 232 -57.31 29.25 31.69
CA GLN A 232 -57.45 30.59 31.15
C GLN A 232 -57.95 30.44 29.71
N ASP A 233 -58.86 31.32 29.28
CA ASP A 233 -59.37 31.37 27.90
C ASP A 233 -58.31 31.94 26.90
N SER A 234 -57.02 31.66 27.11
CA SER A 234 -55.93 32.07 26.22
C SER A 234 -55.89 31.18 24.96
N PRO A 235 -55.52 31.72 23.79
CA PRO A 235 -55.55 30.97 22.54
C PRO A 235 -54.48 29.86 22.54
N VAL A 236 -54.86 28.66 22.09
CA VAL A 236 -53.91 27.55 21.88
C VAL A 236 -53.13 27.80 20.58
N ILE A 237 -51.90 28.29 20.72
CA ILE A 237 -51.03 28.74 19.62
C ILE A 237 -50.34 27.60 18.90
N GLY A 238 -49.98 26.54 19.63
CA GLY A 238 -49.40 25.33 19.08
C GLY A 238 -49.84 24.11 19.87
N VAL A 239 -50.03 23.00 19.16
CA VAL A 239 -50.23 21.68 19.74
C VAL A 239 -49.31 20.73 18.97
N HIS A 240 -48.67 19.81 19.69
CA HIS A 240 -47.93 18.69 19.11
C HIS A 240 -48.18 17.45 19.96
N PHE A 241 -48.29 16.29 19.32
CA PHE A 241 -48.29 15.00 20.02
C PHE A 241 -47.47 13.99 19.23
N CYS A 242 -46.90 13.02 19.94
CA CYS A 242 -46.20 11.90 19.33
C CYS A 242 -46.21 10.67 20.25
N LEU A 243 -45.97 9.50 19.66
CA LEU A 243 -45.88 8.22 20.34
C LEU A 243 -44.49 8.05 20.99
N PHE A 244 -44.42 7.48 22.20
CA PHE A 244 -43.14 7.07 22.78
C PHE A 244 -42.55 5.89 21.98
N PRO A 245 -41.28 5.96 21.50
CA PRO A 245 -40.69 4.93 20.64
C PRO A 245 -40.72 3.50 21.21
N GLN A 246 -40.66 3.38 22.54
CA GLN A 246 -40.65 2.10 23.25
C GLN A 246 -42.05 1.57 23.62
N SER A 247 -43.15 2.30 23.37
CA SER A 247 -44.48 1.98 23.91
C SER A 247 -45.63 2.25 22.94
N LYS A 248 -46.31 1.19 22.48
CA LYS A 248 -47.35 1.23 21.43
C LYS A 248 -48.61 2.06 21.71
N PHE A 249 -48.84 2.46 22.97
CA PHE A 249 -50.06 3.19 23.38
C PHE A 249 -49.77 4.42 24.24
N LYS A 250 -48.49 4.75 24.45
CA LYS A 250 -48.10 5.88 25.31
C LYS A 250 -47.78 7.08 24.44
N TYR A 251 -48.42 8.19 24.71
CA TYR A 251 -48.26 9.44 23.98
C TYR A 251 -47.82 10.54 24.94
N TYR A 252 -47.06 11.50 24.41
CA TYR A 252 -46.96 12.82 25.01
C TYR A 252 -47.69 13.83 24.13
N ILE A 253 -48.30 14.82 24.76
CA ILE A 253 -48.98 15.94 24.12
C ILE A 253 -48.43 17.22 24.75
N ILE A 254 -48.03 18.17 23.91
CA ILE A 254 -47.56 19.49 24.33
C ILE A 254 -48.52 20.52 23.74
N ALA A 255 -49.07 21.39 24.58
CA ALA A 255 -49.94 22.48 24.18
C ALA A 255 -49.36 23.82 24.67
N VAL A 256 -49.29 24.81 23.79
CA VAL A 256 -48.65 26.11 24.04
C VAL A 256 -49.66 27.23 23.88
N THR A 257 -49.72 28.12 24.88
CA THR A 257 -50.46 29.38 24.84
C THR A 257 -49.51 30.57 24.66
N ASP A 258 -50.03 31.77 24.83
CA ASP A 258 -49.31 33.04 24.89
C ASP A 258 -48.21 33.10 25.96
N CYS A 259 -48.48 32.56 27.15
CA CYS A 259 -47.64 32.66 28.34
C CYS A 259 -47.28 31.29 28.95
N ARG A 260 -47.86 30.17 28.49
CA ARG A 260 -47.72 28.86 29.14
C ARG A 260 -47.44 27.74 28.14
N ILE A 261 -46.55 26.82 28.54
CA ILE A 261 -46.39 25.51 27.90
C ILE A 261 -46.88 24.41 28.85
N TYR A 262 -47.81 23.60 28.37
CA TYR A 262 -48.44 22.49 29.07
C TYR A 262 -47.91 21.17 28.55
N GLN A 263 -47.63 20.21 29.44
CA GLN A 263 -47.13 18.88 29.10
C GLN A 263 -48.09 17.82 29.65
N PHE A 264 -48.53 16.89 28.79
CA PHE A 264 -49.41 15.80 29.17
C PHE A 264 -48.78 14.47 28.73
N ILE A 265 -48.58 13.53 29.67
CA ILE A 265 -48.11 12.17 29.36
C ILE A 265 -49.22 11.20 29.73
N GLY A 266 -49.57 10.29 28.82
CA GLY A 266 -50.60 9.31 29.11
C GLY A 266 -50.61 8.10 28.19
N GLN A 267 -51.46 7.14 28.52
CA GLN A 267 -51.79 6.03 27.63
C GLN A 267 -53.12 6.31 26.94
N ALA A 268 -53.11 6.42 25.62
CA ALA A 268 -54.31 6.48 24.81
C ALA A 268 -54.95 5.09 24.76
N ARG A 269 -56.28 5.04 24.68
CA ARG A 269 -57.04 3.80 24.48
C ARG A 269 -58.06 4.04 23.38
N SER A 270 -58.10 3.15 22.40
CA SER A 270 -59.09 3.23 21.32
C SER A 270 -60.50 2.99 21.86
N ALA A 271 -61.29 4.05 21.97
CA ALA A 271 -62.73 4.03 22.16
C ALA A 271 -63.39 4.84 21.04
N ASP A 272 -64.56 4.42 20.56
CA ASP A 272 -65.21 5.00 19.37
C ASP A 272 -65.61 6.49 19.51
N SER A 273 -65.52 7.07 20.71
CA SER A 273 -65.86 8.47 21.01
C SER A 273 -64.65 9.40 21.21
N SER A 274 -63.48 8.87 21.59
CA SER A 274 -62.29 9.64 21.97
C SER A 274 -61.10 8.73 22.28
N PHE A 275 -59.95 9.02 21.66
CA PHE A 275 -58.68 8.30 21.80
C PHE A 275 -57.79 8.87 22.91
N PHE A 276 -57.74 10.21 23.03
CA PHE A 276 -56.85 10.93 23.96
C PHE A 276 -57.50 11.37 25.27
N ALA A 277 -58.84 11.29 25.42
CA ALA A 277 -59.54 11.78 26.62
C ALA A 277 -59.00 11.22 27.96
N ASN A 278 -58.59 9.94 28.02
CA ASN A 278 -57.99 9.33 29.23
C ASN A 278 -56.59 9.88 29.60
N ILE A 279 -55.94 10.60 28.69
CA ILE A 279 -54.73 11.37 29.00
C ILE A 279 -55.13 12.63 29.75
N PHE A 280 -55.98 13.47 29.12
CA PHE A 280 -56.37 14.78 29.65
C PHE A 280 -57.15 14.70 30.96
N SER A 281 -58.03 13.72 31.15
CA SER A 281 -58.89 13.59 32.33
C SER A 281 -58.14 13.41 33.67
N ARG A 282 -56.82 13.20 33.63
CA ARG A 282 -55.94 13.10 34.80
C ARG A 282 -55.28 14.43 35.19
N TYR A 283 -55.31 15.40 34.28
CA TYR A 283 -54.72 16.72 34.41
C TYR A 283 -55.77 17.83 34.56
N ASP A 284 -57.06 17.48 34.60
CA ASP A 284 -58.17 18.42 34.85
C ASP A 284 -58.08 19.08 36.24
N GLU A 285 -57.55 18.39 37.26
CA GLU A 285 -57.43 18.94 38.63
C GLU A 285 -56.18 19.79 38.84
N ASN A 286 -55.04 19.42 38.23
CA ASN A 286 -53.77 20.15 38.29
C ASN A 286 -52.92 19.84 37.04
N PRO A 287 -52.99 20.64 35.97
CA PRO A 287 -52.13 20.47 34.82
C PRO A 287 -50.72 21.03 35.10
N GLU A 288 -49.68 20.28 34.73
CA GLU A 288 -48.31 20.77 34.81
C GLU A 288 -48.03 21.76 33.67
N TYR A 289 -47.57 22.96 34.04
CA TYR A 289 -47.23 24.01 33.09
C TYR A 289 -45.98 24.80 33.52
N GLN A 290 -45.25 25.30 32.52
CA GLN A 290 -44.20 26.30 32.71
C GLN A 290 -44.68 27.64 32.18
N GLU A 291 -44.60 28.69 33.01
CA GLU A 291 -44.92 30.07 32.64
C GLU A 291 -43.69 30.82 32.12
N LEU A 292 -43.86 31.57 31.03
CA LEU A 292 -42.91 32.53 30.48
C LEU A 292 -43.64 33.81 30.06
N PRO A 293 -42.97 34.98 30.04
CA PRO A 293 -43.64 36.24 29.74
C PRO A 293 -44.13 36.31 28.28
N GLY A 294 -45.44 36.25 28.08
CA GLY A 294 -46.09 36.55 26.81
C GLY A 294 -46.25 38.05 26.60
N ALA A 295 -45.50 38.61 25.64
CA ALA A 295 -45.54 40.03 25.29
C ALA A 295 -45.53 40.28 23.77
N LEU A 296 -45.70 39.23 22.96
CA LEU A 296 -45.66 39.29 21.50
C LEU A 296 -47.06 39.35 20.89
N LEU A 297 -47.19 40.04 19.76
CA LEU A 297 -48.42 40.13 18.98
C LEU A 297 -48.80 38.77 18.35
N ASN A 298 -47.80 38.05 17.84
CA ASN A 298 -47.93 36.75 17.19
C ASN A 298 -46.98 35.72 17.81
N PRO A 299 -47.28 35.18 19.00
CA PRO A 299 -46.61 33.98 19.48
C PRO A 299 -46.83 32.83 18.49
N VAL A 300 -45.78 32.05 18.26
CA VAL A 300 -45.75 30.87 17.38
C VAL A 300 -44.97 29.78 18.10
N MET A 301 -45.36 28.52 17.87
CA MET A 301 -44.61 27.34 18.27
C MET A 301 -44.36 26.48 17.02
N ARG A 302 -43.16 25.91 16.93
CA ARG A 302 -42.72 25.02 15.86
C ARG A 302 -42.00 23.83 16.48
N THR A 303 -42.16 22.66 15.88
CA THR A 303 -41.39 21.45 16.20
C THR A 303 -40.68 20.97 14.94
N ILE A 304 -39.43 20.51 15.05
CA ILE A 304 -38.68 19.92 13.95
C ILE A 304 -38.04 18.60 14.41
N GLU A 305 -38.05 17.60 13.53
CA GLU A 305 -37.31 16.35 13.74
C GLU A 305 -35.87 16.49 13.23
N THR A 306 -34.93 16.58 14.17
CA THR A 306 -33.49 16.66 13.89
C THR A 306 -32.84 15.28 13.96
N THR A 307 -32.30 14.86 12.82
CA THR A 307 -31.51 13.64 12.67
C THR A 307 -30.03 13.99 12.63
N LEU A 308 -29.37 13.99 13.81
CA LEU A 308 -27.93 14.17 13.90
C LEU A 308 -27.19 12.92 13.38
N PRO A 309 -26.06 13.07 12.65
CA PRO A 309 -25.23 11.93 12.27
C PRO A 309 -24.80 11.12 13.51
N ASN A 310 -25.14 9.83 13.53
CA ASN A 310 -24.88 8.87 14.62
C ASN A 310 -25.69 9.05 15.92
N ALA A 311 -26.75 9.87 15.96
CA ALA A 311 -27.67 9.94 17.10
C ALA A 311 -29.08 9.45 16.77
N SER A 312 -29.91 9.25 17.81
CA SER A 312 -31.35 9.10 17.67
C SER A 312 -31.99 10.36 17.09
N CYS A 313 -33.10 10.22 16.36
CA CYS A 313 -33.93 11.38 16.02
C CYS A 313 -34.44 12.04 17.31
N THR A 314 -34.25 13.35 17.43
CA THR A 314 -34.79 14.14 18.55
C THR A 314 -35.68 15.25 18.01
N THR A 315 -36.78 15.51 18.73
CA THR A 315 -37.79 16.49 18.34
C THR A 315 -37.48 17.81 19.02
N ASN A 316 -36.89 18.75 18.29
CA ASN A 316 -36.61 20.08 18.81
C ASN A 316 -37.89 20.92 18.79
N LEU A 317 -38.31 21.38 19.97
CA LEU A 317 -39.41 22.31 20.16
C LEU A 317 -38.87 23.73 20.29
N ALA A 318 -39.48 24.66 19.57
CA ALA A 318 -39.23 26.07 19.73
C ALA A 318 -40.53 26.85 19.94
N TRP A 319 -40.48 27.83 20.84
CA TRP A 319 -41.59 28.70 21.17
C TRP A 319 -41.13 30.15 21.28
N LEU A 320 -41.80 31.02 20.52
CA LEU A 320 -41.53 32.45 20.46
C LEU A 320 -42.16 33.14 21.69
N THR A 321 -41.33 33.63 22.63
CA THR A 321 -41.79 34.29 23.88
C THR A 321 -41.35 35.76 23.93
N GLY A 322 -41.94 36.55 24.82
CA GLY A 322 -41.54 37.95 25.02
C GLY A 322 -40.13 38.14 25.61
N ALA A 323 -39.54 37.11 26.22
CA ALA A 323 -38.17 37.13 26.73
C ALA A 323 -37.11 36.65 25.71
N GLY A 324 -37.53 35.93 24.68
CA GLY A 324 -36.62 35.27 23.74
C GLY A 324 -37.26 34.04 23.06
N LEU A 325 -36.48 33.36 22.23
CA LEU A 325 -36.84 32.07 21.68
C LEU A 325 -36.57 30.98 22.73
N TYR A 326 -37.62 30.33 23.23
CA TYR A 326 -37.48 29.12 24.02
C TYR A 326 -37.17 27.96 23.08
N LEU A 327 -36.07 27.25 23.32
CA LEU A 327 -35.67 26.02 22.64
C LEU A 327 -35.62 24.89 23.67
N GLY A 328 -36.16 23.73 23.34
CA GLY A 328 -36.06 22.54 24.18
C GLY A 328 -36.02 21.27 23.34
N GLU A 329 -35.15 20.33 23.72
CA GLU A 329 -35.04 19.04 23.05
C GLU A 329 -36.03 18.06 23.69
N ILE A 330 -37.04 17.62 22.94
CA ILE A 330 -37.99 16.62 23.42
C ILE A 330 -37.31 15.26 23.31
N SER A 331 -37.06 14.61 24.45
CA SER A 331 -36.49 13.27 24.49
C SER A 331 -37.49 12.29 25.12
N ALA A 332 -38.09 11.44 24.28
CA ALA A 332 -39.11 10.48 24.66
C ALA A 332 -38.51 9.20 25.26
N LYS A 333 -37.90 9.33 26.44
CA LYS A 333 -37.26 8.25 27.23
C LYS A 333 -38.31 7.47 28.07
N GLU A 334 -37.84 6.61 28.96
CA GLU A 334 -38.65 5.89 29.98
C GLU A 334 -39.16 6.82 31.11
N GLN A 335 -39.65 8.01 30.77
CA GLN A 335 -40.31 8.94 31.70
C GLN A 335 -41.62 8.32 32.25
N SER A 336 -42.00 8.67 33.48
CA SER A 336 -43.26 8.27 34.10
C SER A 336 -44.39 9.26 33.80
N PHE A 337 -45.51 9.21 34.53
CA PHE A 337 -46.62 10.15 34.35
C PHE A 337 -46.37 11.38 35.23
N GLY A 338 -46.34 12.58 34.64
CA GLY A 338 -45.97 13.81 35.36
C GLY A 338 -44.45 14.10 35.40
N ASP A 339 -43.67 13.44 34.55
CA ASP A 339 -42.29 13.86 34.28
C ASP A 339 -42.27 14.84 33.10
N THR A 340 -41.31 15.75 33.06
CA THR A 340 -41.11 16.65 31.90
C THR A 340 -40.47 15.90 30.73
N VAL A 341 -41.03 16.06 29.53
CA VAL A 341 -40.49 15.46 28.28
C VAL A 341 -39.39 16.33 27.65
N ILE A 342 -39.41 17.64 27.97
CA ILE A 342 -38.48 18.64 27.43
C ILE A 342 -37.17 18.62 28.24
N ASP A 343 -36.12 18.07 27.65
CA ASP A 343 -34.77 18.08 28.20
C ASP A 343 -34.03 19.38 27.85
N SER A 344 -33.26 19.90 28.81
CA SER A 344 -32.36 21.06 28.65
C SER A 344 -32.96 22.32 27.99
N PRO A 345 -34.11 22.84 28.47
CA PRO A 345 -34.70 24.06 27.90
C PRO A 345 -33.78 25.27 28.05
N GLN A 346 -33.56 25.98 26.95
CA GLN A 346 -32.78 27.22 26.88
C GLN A 346 -33.65 28.36 26.33
N ILE A 347 -33.50 29.55 26.90
CA ILE A 347 -34.13 30.77 26.37
C ILE A 347 -33.04 31.59 25.71
N LEU A 348 -33.10 31.69 24.39
CA LEU A 348 -32.20 32.53 23.61
C LEU A 348 -32.77 33.94 23.56
N PRO A 349 -32.15 34.95 24.20
CA PRO A 349 -32.60 36.33 24.06
C PRO A 349 -32.49 36.73 22.59
N TYR A 350 -33.40 37.57 22.10
CA TYR A 350 -33.23 38.19 20.79
C TYR A 350 -31.95 39.01 20.83
N SER A 351 -30.96 38.66 19.99
CA SER A 351 -29.63 39.28 20.01
C SER A 351 -29.72 40.74 19.55
N VAL A 352 -29.45 41.68 20.46
CA VAL A 352 -29.44 43.12 20.16
C VAL A 352 -28.27 43.78 20.87
N SER A 353 -27.57 44.67 20.17
CA SER A 353 -26.51 45.49 20.75
C SER A 353 -27.03 46.63 21.62
N ASP A 354 -28.34 46.95 21.59
CA ASP A 354 -28.93 48.12 22.23
C ASP A 354 -30.31 47.83 22.87
N PRO A 355 -30.55 48.14 24.17
CA PRO A 355 -31.81 47.83 24.85
C PRO A 355 -33.00 48.66 24.36
N LYS A 356 -32.78 49.78 23.66
CA LYS A 356 -33.87 50.55 23.04
C LYS A 356 -34.48 49.84 21.83
N GLN A 357 -33.74 48.96 21.17
CA GLN A 357 -34.22 48.20 20.01
C GLN A 357 -35.03 46.95 20.43
N GLN A 358 -34.85 46.42 21.64
CA GLN A 358 -35.66 45.31 22.17
C GLN A 358 -37.17 45.62 22.20
N ALA A 359 -37.56 46.86 22.50
CA ALA A 359 -38.95 47.30 22.46
C ALA A 359 -39.54 47.34 21.03
N ASN A 360 -38.70 47.62 20.02
CA ASN A 360 -39.09 47.59 18.62
C ASN A 360 -39.11 46.16 18.05
N ILE A 361 -38.32 45.24 18.60
CA ILE A 361 -38.32 43.83 18.22
C ILE A 361 -39.64 43.14 18.61
N ASN A 362 -40.15 43.40 19.83
CA ASN A 362 -41.44 42.86 20.25
C ASN A 362 -42.64 43.36 19.42
N THR A 363 -42.48 44.47 18.69
CA THR A 363 -43.50 45.02 17.77
C THR A 363 -43.22 44.75 16.29
N GLY A 364 -42.01 44.32 15.92
CA GLY A 364 -41.59 44.05 14.54
C GLY A 364 -41.38 42.57 14.19
N LEU A 365 -41.39 41.67 15.17
CA LEU A 365 -41.22 40.23 15.00
C LEU A 365 -42.55 39.55 14.64
N ILE A 366 -42.62 38.91 13.47
CA ILE A 366 -43.85 38.34 12.90
C ILE A 366 -43.95 36.83 13.15
N SER A 367 -42.87 36.11 12.86
CA SER A 367 -42.83 34.65 12.89
C SER A 367 -41.37 34.14 12.91
N PHE A 368 -41.20 32.83 12.97
CA PHE A 368 -39.90 32.19 12.82
C PHE A 368 -40.03 30.79 12.23
N VAL A 369 -38.91 30.26 11.76
CA VAL A 369 -38.74 28.90 11.25
C VAL A 369 -37.52 28.25 11.88
N LEU A 370 -37.61 26.94 12.15
CA LEU A 370 -36.48 26.10 12.53
C LEU A 370 -35.88 25.40 11.32
N THR A 371 -34.57 25.25 11.37
CA THR A 371 -33.76 24.40 10.49
C THR A 371 -32.99 23.41 11.38
N ASN A 372 -32.07 22.60 10.85
CA ASN A 372 -31.42 21.56 11.67
C ASN A 372 -30.48 22.16 12.74
N TYR A 373 -29.85 23.29 12.44
CA TYR A 373 -28.81 23.93 13.24
C TYR A 373 -28.98 25.44 13.40
N HIS A 374 -29.93 26.04 12.68
CA HIS A 374 -30.23 27.48 12.74
C HIS A 374 -31.72 27.73 13.00
N TYR A 375 -32.06 28.96 13.38
CA TYR A 375 -33.42 29.46 13.37
C TYR A 375 -33.44 30.78 12.60
N VAL A 376 -34.47 30.96 11.77
CA VAL A 376 -34.66 32.17 10.96
C VAL A 376 -35.79 32.96 11.59
N LEU A 377 -35.49 34.16 12.08
CA LEU A 377 -36.46 35.12 12.59
C LEU A 377 -36.95 35.99 11.43
N LEU A 378 -38.27 36.20 11.34
CA LEU A 378 -38.90 37.07 10.36
C LEU A 378 -39.39 38.35 11.03
N PHE A 379 -38.80 39.47 10.61
CA PHE A 379 -39.23 40.81 10.97
C PHE A 379 -39.99 41.47 9.81
N ASN A 380 -40.64 42.61 10.09
CA ASN A 380 -41.42 43.37 9.10
C ASN A 380 -40.70 43.62 7.77
N ASN A 381 -39.38 43.86 7.78
CA ASN A 381 -38.59 44.24 6.60
C ASN A 381 -37.33 43.37 6.38
N GLU A 382 -37.06 42.37 7.22
CA GLU A 382 -35.80 41.61 7.20
C GLU A 382 -35.95 40.18 7.74
N ILE A 383 -35.04 39.30 7.30
CA ILE A 383 -34.81 37.98 7.89
C ILE A 383 -33.43 37.93 8.55
N VAL A 384 -33.37 37.28 9.71
CA VAL A 384 -32.13 37.07 10.47
C VAL A 384 -31.98 35.57 10.71
N ALA A 385 -30.97 34.94 10.11
CA ALA A 385 -30.61 33.56 10.42
C ALA A 385 -29.59 33.51 11.55
N ILE A 386 -29.88 32.77 12.62
CA ILE A 386 -29.05 32.67 13.81
C ILE A 386 -28.75 31.19 14.09
N SER A 387 -27.51 30.85 14.42
CA SER A 387 -27.16 29.47 14.78
C SER A 387 -27.66 29.11 16.18
N GLN A 388 -28.35 27.96 16.30
CA GLN A 388 -28.79 27.39 17.57
C GLN A 388 -27.61 27.01 18.50
N LEU A 389 -26.40 26.85 17.94
CA LEU A 389 -25.24 26.35 18.69
C LEU A 389 -24.43 27.44 19.40
N ASN A 390 -24.39 28.68 18.89
CA ASN A 390 -23.58 29.77 19.44
C ASN A 390 -24.31 31.13 19.47
N ASN A 391 -25.56 31.21 19.04
CA ASN A 391 -26.39 32.43 18.96
C ASN A 391 -25.81 33.55 18.10
N HIS A 392 -24.83 33.25 17.23
CA HIS A 392 -24.27 34.21 16.29
C HIS A 392 -25.18 34.36 15.07
N ILE A 393 -25.33 35.58 14.59
CA ILE A 393 -26.04 35.89 13.34
C ILE A 393 -25.18 35.37 12.18
N VAL A 394 -25.74 34.50 11.36
CA VAL A 394 -25.07 33.86 10.22
C VAL A 394 -25.36 34.61 8.92
N SER A 395 -26.60 35.05 8.74
CA SER A 395 -27.00 35.93 7.65
C SER A 395 -28.03 36.96 8.09
N HIS A 396 -28.08 38.05 7.34
CA HIS A 396 -29.04 39.14 7.46
C HIS A 396 -29.40 39.57 6.04
N GLU A 397 -30.67 39.46 5.68
CA GLU A 397 -31.19 39.88 4.38
C GLU A 397 -32.46 40.71 4.55
N SER A 398 -32.68 41.67 3.65
CA SER A 398 -33.80 42.61 3.73
C SER A 398 -34.71 42.48 2.51
N PHE A 399 -36.03 42.65 2.72
CA PHE A 399 -37.01 42.57 1.64
C PHE A 399 -37.06 43.86 0.82
N VAL A 400 -37.05 43.74 -0.51
CA VAL A 400 -37.38 44.83 -1.42
C VAL A 400 -38.89 44.82 -1.66
N LEU A 401 -39.64 45.38 -0.71
CA LEU A 401 -41.10 45.42 -0.71
C LEU A 401 -41.67 46.47 -1.67
N ALA A 402 -42.73 46.11 -2.39
CA ALA A 402 -43.54 47.04 -3.18
C ALA A 402 -44.38 47.98 -2.28
N PRO A 403 -44.83 49.15 -2.78
CA PRO A 403 -45.74 50.01 -2.01
C PRO A 403 -47.05 49.28 -1.66
N ASN A 404 -47.41 49.29 -0.37
CA ASN A 404 -48.49 48.50 0.25
C ASN A 404 -48.25 46.98 0.34
N GLU A 405 -47.04 46.50 0.07
CA GLU A 405 -46.65 45.12 0.38
C GLU A 405 -46.31 45.00 1.88
N MET A 406 -46.89 44.01 2.55
CA MET A 406 -46.68 43.71 3.97
C MET A 406 -46.38 42.22 4.14
N VAL A 407 -45.32 41.92 4.88
CA VAL A 407 -44.97 40.58 5.31
C VAL A 407 -46.06 40.03 6.24
N LEU A 408 -46.54 38.81 5.98
CA LEU A 408 -47.63 38.19 6.76
C LEU A 408 -47.15 37.04 7.64
N GLY A 409 -46.22 36.21 7.16
CA GLY A 409 -45.73 35.07 7.93
C GLY A 409 -44.79 34.14 7.15
N MET A 410 -44.52 32.99 7.78
CA MET A 410 -43.70 31.91 7.22
C MET A 410 -44.48 30.60 7.22
N SER A 411 -44.31 29.78 6.18
CA SER A 411 -44.62 28.35 6.21
C SER A 411 -43.38 27.53 5.85
N SER A 412 -43.41 26.23 6.12
CA SER A 412 -42.23 25.37 6.07
C SER A 412 -42.64 23.92 5.88
N ASP A 413 -42.17 23.31 4.81
CA ASP A 413 -42.35 21.89 4.54
C ASP A 413 -41.32 21.09 5.35
N MET A 414 -41.77 20.37 6.37
CA MET A 414 -40.88 19.55 7.21
C MET A 414 -40.38 18.29 6.50
N ASN A 415 -41.08 17.81 5.46
CA ASN A 415 -40.72 16.60 4.74
C ASN A 415 -39.65 16.90 3.67
N ARG A 416 -39.80 18.02 2.95
CA ARG A 416 -38.82 18.46 1.93
C ARG A 416 -37.75 19.41 2.48
N ARG A 417 -37.94 19.95 3.69
CA ARG A 417 -37.08 20.98 4.33
C ARG A 417 -36.96 22.26 3.50
N THR A 418 -38.06 22.67 2.86
CA THR A 418 -38.18 23.97 2.17
C THR A 418 -38.91 24.97 3.05
N HIS A 419 -38.54 26.25 2.94
CA HIS A 419 -39.01 27.30 3.85
C HIS A 419 -39.44 28.52 3.05
N TRP A 420 -40.60 29.07 3.39
CA TRP A 420 -41.31 30.04 2.55
C TRP A 420 -41.75 31.24 3.39
N VAL A 421 -41.51 32.44 2.88
CA VAL A 421 -42.05 33.70 3.42
C VAL A 421 -43.10 34.22 2.47
N TYR A 422 -44.27 34.58 2.99
CA TYR A 422 -45.33 35.19 2.19
C TYR A 422 -45.67 36.59 2.68
N THR A 423 -45.80 37.50 1.72
CA THR A 423 -46.41 38.82 1.90
C THR A 423 -47.88 38.74 1.49
N ASN A 424 -48.58 39.87 1.50
CA ASN A 424 -49.91 39.96 0.88
C ASN A 424 -49.89 39.89 -0.66
N LEU A 425 -48.74 39.99 -1.33
CA LEU A 425 -48.67 40.06 -2.81
C LEU A 425 -47.68 39.07 -3.45
N SER A 426 -46.65 38.65 -2.71
CA SER A 426 -45.53 37.86 -3.21
C SER A 426 -45.25 36.65 -2.30
N LEU A 427 -44.66 35.62 -2.90
CA LEU A 427 -44.08 34.48 -2.20
C LEU A 427 -42.56 34.51 -2.41
N TYR A 428 -41.80 34.21 -1.35
CA TYR A 428 -40.36 34.10 -1.36
C TYR A 428 -39.94 32.75 -0.78
N GLU A 429 -38.93 32.12 -1.39
CA GLU A 429 -38.29 30.90 -0.86
C GLU A 429 -37.02 31.28 -0.11
N ILE A 430 -36.78 30.65 1.05
CA ILE A 430 -35.50 30.72 1.77
C ILE A 430 -34.68 29.51 1.35
N ILE A 431 -33.77 29.73 0.42
CA ILE A 431 -32.83 28.72 -0.08
C ILE A 431 -31.69 28.59 0.94
N ILE A 432 -31.46 27.38 1.44
CA ILE A 432 -30.39 27.07 2.39
C ILE A 432 -29.33 26.22 1.68
N THR A 433 -28.08 26.70 1.64
CA THR A 433 -26.96 25.99 0.99
C THR A 433 -25.86 25.65 2.01
N ASP A 434 -25.47 24.38 2.07
CA ASP A 434 -24.45 23.85 3.02
C ASP A 434 -24.68 24.32 4.47
N GLU A 435 -25.83 23.97 5.05
CA GLU A 435 -26.19 24.34 6.44
C GLU A 435 -25.12 23.94 7.47
N ASP A 436 -24.35 22.88 7.20
CA ASP A 436 -23.32 22.32 8.07
C ASP A 436 -21.93 22.97 7.95
N ARG A 437 -21.74 23.92 7.01
CA ARG A 437 -20.42 24.45 6.60
C ARG A 437 -19.53 24.92 7.75
N ASP A 438 -20.10 25.66 8.69
CA ASP A 438 -19.36 26.33 9.78
C ASP A 438 -19.56 25.64 11.15
N ILE A 439 -20.35 24.56 11.22
CA ILE A 439 -20.62 23.81 12.47
C ILE A 439 -19.35 23.22 13.08
N TRP A 440 -18.45 22.68 12.25
CA TRP A 440 -17.21 22.08 12.75
C TRP A 440 -16.32 23.10 13.49
N LYS A 441 -16.38 24.39 13.13
CA LYS A 441 -15.68 25.48 13.84
C LYS A 441 -16.29 25.69 15.23
N ILE A 442 -17.62 25.79 15.29
CA ILE A 442 -18.36 25.95 16.55
C ILE A 442 -18.11 24.75 17.49
N MET A 443 -18.07 23.53 16.95
CA MET A 443 -17.75 22.32 17.72
C MET A 443 -16.28 22.28 18.18
N LEU A 444 -15.34 22.79 17.37
CA LEU A 444 -13.93 22.93 17.73
C LEU A 444 -13.75 23.94 18.88
N ASP A 445 -14.44 25.09 18.85
CA ASP A 445 -14.44 26.08 19.94
C ASP A 445 -14.99 25.49 21.24
N LYS A 446 -16.05 24.67 21.14
CA LYS A 446 -16.60 23.89 22.27
C LYS A 446 -15.71 22.71 22.70
N LYS A 447 -14.58 22.47 22.04
CA LYS A 447 -13.63 21.35 22.26
C LYS A 447 -14.24 19.96 22.05
N LEU A 448 -15.32 19.86 21.27
CA LEU A 448 -15.99 18.61 20.91
C LEU A 448 -15.39 18.04 19.62
N PHE A 449 -14.12 17.65 19.68
CA PHE A 449 -13.31 17.29 18.51
C PHE A 449 -13.88 16.13 17.68
N GLU A 450 -14.51 15.13 18.31
CA GLU A 450 -15.10 13.99 17.62
C GLU A 450 -16.32 14.39 16.78
N GLN A 451 -17.19 15.26 17.32
CA GLN A 451 -18.31 15.84 16.59
C GLN A 451 -17.83 16.83 15.52
N ALA A 452 -16.81 17.63 15.79
CA ALA A 452 -16.21 18.49 14.77
C ALA A 452 -15.70 17.67 13.56
N ALA A 453 -15.12 16.49 13.81
CA ALA A 453 -14.55 15.63 12.77
C ALA A 453 -15.60 14.98 11.86
N THR A 454 -16.87 14.81 12.29
CA THR A 454 -17.94 14.30 11.42
C THR A 454 -18.44 15.36 10.43
N PHE A 455 -18.49 16.63 10.85
CA PHE A 455 -18.86 17.77 9.99
C PHE A 455 -17.73 18.31 9.11
N ALA A 456 -16.48 17.89 9.36
CA ALA A 456 -15.32 18.32 8.57
C ALA A 456 -15.30 17.64 7.19
N LYS A 457 -15.77 18.34 6.15
CA LYS A 457 -15.74 17.87 4.75
C LYS A 457 -14.32 17.81 4.16
N THR A 458 -13.49 18.84 4.36
CA THR A 458 -12.14 18.93 3.77
C THR A 458 -11.06 18.25 4.63
N PRO A 459 -9.96 17.75 4.03
CA PRO A 459 -8.84 17.21 4.80
C PRO A 459 -8.12 18.28 5.63
N GLU A 460 -8.16 19.54 5.20
CA GLU A 460 -7.56 20.67 5.91
C GLU A 460 -8.31 20.97 7.22
N HIS A 461 -9.64 20.98 7.19
CA HIS A 461 -10.45 21.11 8.41
C HIS A 461 -10.17 19.95 9.37
N LYS A 462 -10.02 18.71 8.87
CA LYS A 462 -9.65 17.56 9.69
C LYS A 462 -8.26 17.70 10.32
N SER A 463 -7.27 18.16 9.56
CA SER A 463 -5.93 18.48 10.08
C SER A 463 -6.00 19.52 11.20
N LEU A 464 -6.76 20.60 11.02
CA LEU A 464 -6.89 21.67 12.02
C LEU A 464 -7.60 21.21 13.30
N ILE A 465 -8.66 20.40 13.18
CA ILE A 465 -9.33 19.77 14.33
C ILE A 465 -8.34 18.86 15.08
N LYS A 466 -7.54 18.08 14.36
CA LYS A 466 -6.53 17.17 14.94
C LYS A 466 -5.37 17.92 15.59
N GLU A 467 -4.97 19.07 15.04
CA GLU A 467 -4.00 19.98 15.65
C GLU A 467 -4.52 20.53 16.98
N MET A 468 -5.72 21.10 17.00
CA MET A 468 -6.34 21.64 18.23
C MET A 468 -6.61 20.53 19.27
N GLN A 469 -6.98 19.33 18.83
CA GLN A 469 -7.08 18.15 19.70
C GLN A 469 -5.70 17.75 20.27
N ALA A 470 -4.65 17.74 19.44
CA ALA A 470 -3.29 17.42 19.86
C ALA A 470 -2.73 18.44 20.85
N GLU A 471 -2.93 19.74 20.62
CA GLU A 471 -2.53 20.81 21.54
C GLU A 471 -3.30 20.76 22.87
N SER A 472 -4.61 20.50 22.83
CA SER A 472 -5.42 20.28 24.03
C SER A 472 -4.89 19.11 24.87
N LEU A 473 -4.61 17.96 24.24
CA LEU A 473 -4.01 16.79 24.90
C LEU A 473 -2.57 17.05 25.40
N PHE A 474 -1.79 17.86 24.68
CA PHE A 474 -0.45 18.28 25.08
C PHE A 474 -0.51 19.14 26.35
N SER A 475 -1.44 20.10 26.43
CA SER A 475 -1.66 20.93 27.62
C SER A 475 -2.08 20.12 28.85
N GLN A 476 -2.81 19.01 28.63
CA GLN A 476 -3.19 18.03 29.67
C GLN A 476 -2.05 17.06 30.05
N LYS A 477 -0.83 17.23 29.51
CA LYS A 477 0.32 16.31 29.67
C LYS A 477 0.08 14.87 29.17
N LYS A 478 -0.94 14.65 28.33
CA LYS A 478 -1.24 13.34 27.70
C LYS A 478 -0.43 13.16 26.42
N TYR A 479 0.90 13.22 26.54
CA TYR A 479 1.82 13.33 25.41
C TYR A 479 1.71 12.18 24.40
N ILE A 480 1.44 10.95 24.85
CA ILE A 480 1.29 9.78 23.95
C ILE A 480 0.05 9.91 23.06
N GLN A 481 -1.09 10.36 23.61
CA GLN A 481 -2.31 10.57 22.84
C GLN A 481 -2.17 11.79 21.91
N SER A 482 -1.54 12.86 22.40
CA SER A 482 -1.18 14.03 21.60
C SER A 482 -0.28 13.67 20.40
N ALA A 483 0.75 12.84 20.63
CA ALA A 483 1.63 12.32 19.59
C ALA A 483 0.87 11.55 18.50
N ILE A 484 -0.15 10.76 18.86
CA ILE A 484 -1.01 10.07 17.89
C ILE A 484 -1.77 11.07 17.02
N CYS A 485 -2.38 12.10 17.62
CA CYS A 485 -3.13 13.12 16.88
C CYS A 485 -2.22 13.94 15.94
N TYR A 486 -1.02 14.32 16.37
CA TYR A 486 -0.05 15.08 15.55
C TYR A 486 0.40 14.35 14.27
N VAL A 487 0.31 13.02 14.20
CA VAL A 487 0.65 12.26 12.98
C VAL A 487 -0.32 12.57 11.83
N GLU A 488 -1.57 12.89 12.16
CA GLU A 488 -2.65 13.17 11.20
C GLU A 488 -2.73 14.68 10.83
N THR A 489 -1.73 15.48 11.23
CA THR A 489 -1.70 16.94 11.00
C THR A 489 -0.67 17.34 9.93
N ASN A 490 -0.95 18.44 9.24
CA ASN A 490 -0.06 19.04 8.23
C ASN A 490 1.12 19.84 8.84
N ILE A 491 1.35 19.76 10.16
CA ILE A 491 2.44 20.48 10.84
C ILE A 491 3.79 19.87 10.45
N SER A 492 4.81 20.74 10.29
CA SER A 492 6.18 20.31 9.98
C SER A 492 6.72 19.31 11.01
N PHE A 493 7.37 18.25 10.51
CA PHE A 493 7.97 17.18 11.30
C PHE A 493 8.90 17.72 12.39
N GLU A 494 9.78 18.65 12.02
CA GLU A 494 10.77 19.27 12.88
C GLU A 494 10.14 19.97 14.08
N THR A 495 9.06 20.74 13.87
CA THR A 495 8.38 21.45 14.96
C THR A 495 7.79 20.48 16.00
N ILE A 496 7.20 19.37 15.55
CA ILE A 496 6.66 18.34 16.45
C ILE A 496 7.79 17.62 17.20
N CYS A 497 8.86 17.24 16.50
CA CYS A 497 10.01 16.59 17.12
C CYS A 497 10.73 17.49 18.13
N LEU A 498 10.94 18.77 17.81
CA LEU A 498 11.51 19.76 18.73
C LEU A 498 10.60 20.00 19.95
N ARG A 499 9.28 20.04 19.77
CA ARG A 499 8.31 20.08 20.89
C ARG A 499 8.53 18.91 21.85
N PHE A 500 8.55 17.65 21.38
CA PHE A 500 8.76 16.50 22.27
C PHE A 500 10.16 16.45 22.89
N MET A 501 11.21 16.83 22.14
CA MET A 501 12.59 16.86 22.64
C MET A 501 12.79 17.89 23.76
N ASN A 502 12.20 19.09 23.63
CA ASN A 502 12.30 20.15 24.65
C ASN A 502 11.67 19.74 25.99
N PHE A 503 10.58 18.97 25.97
CA PHE A 503 9.94 18.42 27.17
C PHE A 503 10.58 17.10 27.66
N LYS A 504 11.61 16.59 26.96
CA LYS A 504 12.30 15.31 27.22
C LYS A 504 11.41 14.06 27.15
N GLU A 505 10.27 14.15 26.46
CA GLU A 505 9.26 13.09 26.36
C GLU A 505 9.60 12.10 25.24
N GLN A 506 10.69 11.35 25.44
CA GLN A 506 11.13 10.26 24.56
C GLN A 506 10.03 9.21 24.22
N PRO A 507 9.17 8.72 25.15
CA PRO A 507 8.19 7.69 24.78
C PRO A 507 7.13 8.21 23.81
N ALA A 508 6.69 9.46 23.96
CA ALA A 508 5.75 10.08 23.02
C ALA A 508 6.39 10.30 21.64
N LEU A 509 7.67 10.70 21.60
CA LEU A 509 8.44 10.80 20.36
C LEU A 509 8.56 9.43 19.65
N CYS A 510 8.88 8.34 20.36
CA CYS A 510 8.94 7.00 19.75
C CYS A 510 7.60 6.59 19.13
N VAL A 511 6.48 6.88 19.78
CA VAL A 511 5.12 6.60 19.23
C VAL A 511 4.83 7.46 18.00
N TYR A 512 5.19 8.75 18.02
CA TYR A 512 5.07 9.65 16.87
C TYR A 512 5.89 9.14 15.67
N LEU A 513 7.18 8.84 15.89
CA LEU A 513 8.08 8.33 14.86
C LEU A 513 7.58 7.00 14.29
N ARG A 514 7.19 6.03 15.13
CA ARG A 514 6.66 4.73 14.68
C ARG A 514 5.41 4.88 13.82
N LYS A 515 4.43 5.67 14.25
CA LYS A 515 3.21 5.90 13.46
C LYS A 515 3.50 6.64 12.16
N LYS A 516 4.37 7.66 12.17
CA LYS A 516 4.78 8.36 10.95
C LYS A 516 5.50 7.44 9.96
N LEU A 517 6.38 6.57 10.47
CA LEU A 517 7.08 5.55 9.68
C LEU A 517 6.09 4.56 9.04
N SER A 518 5.02 4.18 9.74
CA SER A 518 3.95 3.32 9.18
C SER A 518 3.10 3.98 8.08
N LEU A 519 3.09 5.32 7.98
CA LEU A 519 2.40 6.07 6.92
C LEU A 519 3.29 6.37 5.69
N LEU A 520 4.61 6.19 5.80
CA LEU A 520 5.51 6.41 4.66
C LEU A 520 5.28 5.37 3.57
N ARG A 521 5.34 5.82 2.30
CA ARG A 521 5.18 4.92 1.15
C ARG A 521 6.46 4.11 0.97
N LYS A 522 6.35 2.95 0.31
CA LYS A 522 7.49 2.05 0.05
C LYS A 522 8.61 2.70 -0.78
N GLN A 523 8.31 3.80 -1.50
CA GLN A 523 9.27 4.56 -2.30
C GLN A 523 10.11 5.56 -1.47
N ASP A 524 9.66 5.94 -0.28
CA ASP A 524 10.29 6.99 0.55
C ASP A 524 11.49 6.42 1.36
N ILE A 525 12.44 5.77 0.66
CA ILE A 525 13.53 4.99 1.26
C ILE A 525 14.42 5.87 2.16
N THR A 526 14.80 7.06 1.71
CA THR A 526 15.67 7.97 2.48
C THR A 526 15.01 8.48 3.76
N GLN A 527 13.72 8.80 3.73
CA GLN A 527 12.98 9.20 4.92
C GLN A 527 12.80 8.01 5.87
N THR A 528 12.55 6.82 5.32
CA THR A 528 12.45 5.56 6.09
C THR A 528 13.78 5.20 6.76
N THR A 529 14.93 5.32 6.08
CA THR A 529 16.24 5.06 6.70
C THR A 529 16.53 6.06 7.82
N LEU A 530 16.31 7.36 7.62
CA LEU A 530 16.57 8.38 8.64
C LEU A 530 15.67 8.22 9.88
N ILE A 531 14.35 8.10 9.69
CA ILE A 531 13.42 7.90 10.81
C ILE A 531 13.64 6.53 11.47
N GLY A 532 13.91 5.48 10.68
CA GLY A 532 14.16 4.13 11.17
C GLY A 532 15.47 4.02 11.97
N THR A 533 16.57 4.63 11.52
CA THR A 533 17.83 4.68 12.27
C THR A 533 17.72 5.52 13.54
N TRP A 534 17.01 6.65 13.51
CA TRP A 534 16.78 7.44 14.73
C TRP A 534 15.90 6.69 15.74
N LEU A 535 14.86 6.00 15.28
CA LEU A 535 14.01 5.17 16.14
C LEU A 535 14.78 3.95 16.69
N LEU A 536 15.65 3.34 15.90
CA LEU A 536 16.57 2.27 16.34
C LEU A 536 17.49 2.76 17.47
N GLU A 537 18.05 3.96 17.33
CA GLU A 537 18.93 4.58 18.33
C GLU A 537 18.16 4.90 19.62
N LEU A 538 16.96 5.48 19.52
CA LEU A 538 16.11 5.78 20.68
C LEU A 538 15.68 4.52 21.43
N ILE A 539 15.27 3.45 20.73
CA ILE A 539 14.89 2.19 21.37
C ILE A 539 16.12 1.48 21.97
N SER A 540 17.27 1.49 21.27
CA SER A 540 18.51 0.86 21.77
C SER A 540 19.08 1.59 22.98
N GLY A 541 19.07 2.93 22.99
CA GLY A 541 19.44 3.73 24.15
C GLY A 541 18.50 3.52 25.33
N LYS A 542 17.18 3.40 25.09
CA LYS A 542 16.21 3.05 26.15
C LYS A 542 16.46 1.65 26.72
N LEU A 543 16.72 0.66 25.86
CA LEU A 543 17.08 -0.70 26.27
C LEU A 543 18.35 -0.73 27.12
N CYS A 544 19.42 -0.04 26.70
CA CYS A 544 20.65 0.04 27.49
C CYS A 544 20.39 0.67 28.88
N ALA A 545 19.57 1.73 28.94
CA ALA A 545 19.19 2.35 30.21
C ALA A 545 18.33 1.43 31.11
N THR A 546 17.43 0.61 30.56
CA THR A 546 16.67 -0.39 31.34
C THR A 546 17.58 -1.54 31.80
N GLU A 547 18.49 -2.03 30.97
CA GLU A 547 19.49 -3.05 31.32
C GLU A 547 20.44 -2.62 32.44
N GLN A 548 20.87 -1.35 32.46
CA GLN A 548 21.70 -0.79 33.54
C GLN A 548 20.92 -0.70 34.87
N ARG A 549 19.64 -0.30 34.82
CA ARG A 549 18.74 -0.31 36.00
C ARG A 549 18.49 -1.74 36.49
N LEU A 550 18.32 -2.69 35.57
CA LEU A 550 18.13 -4.10 35.87
C LEU A 550 19.37 -4.71 36.54
N THR A 551 20.55 -4.50 35.96
CA THR A 551 21.82 -5.02 36.47
C THR A 551 22.13 -4.46 37.85
N SER A 552 21.95 -3.15 38.06
CA SER A 552 22.15 -2.53 39.37
C SER A 552 21.13 -2.98 40.43
N LEU A 553 19.88 -3.26 40.06
CA LEU A 553 18.90 -3.88 40.96
C LEU A 553 19.28 -5.33 41.32
N LYS A 554 19.61 -6.16 40.33
CA LYS A 554 20.04 -7.56 40.52
C LYS A 554 21.31 -7.64 41.38
N GLN A 555 22.28 -6.75 41.16
CA GLN A 555 23.49 -6.68 41.98
C GLN A 555 23.18 -6.29 43.44
N ARG A 556 22.27 -5.34 43.68
CA ARG A 556 21.80 -5.02 45.04
C ARG A 556 21.14 -6.24 45.72
N MET A 557 20.27 -6.97 45.00
CA MET A 557 19.64 -8.18 45.53
C MET A 557 20.64 -9.27 45.92
N ILE A 558 21.71 -9.46 45.13
CA ILE A 558 22.77 -10.44 45.43
C ILE A 558 23.60 -10.01 46.66
N MET A 559 23.78 -8.71 46.88
CA MET A 559 24.59 -8.17 47.98
C MET A 559 23.82 -7.99 49.30
N SER A 560 22.48 -8.00 49.30
CA SER A 560 21.65 -7.84 50.51
C SER A 560 20.94 -9.13 50.91
N THR A 561 21.25 -9.67 52.10
CA THR A 561 20.57 -10.87 52.64
C THR A 561 19.10 -10.63 53.01
N ASN A 562 18.71 -9.40 53.30
CA ASN A 562 17.31 -8.99 53.48
C ASN A 562 16.78 -8.33 52.19
N THR A 563 16.36 -9.14 51.22
CA THR A 563 15.73 -8.61 49.99
C THR A 563 14.36 -7.99 50.31
N LEU A 564 14.19 -6.69 50.04
CA LEU A 564 12.88 -6.03 50.12
C LEU A 564 12.00 -6.50 48.95
N ASP A 565 10.77 -6.95 49.22
CA ASP A 565 9.85 -7.41 48.15
C ASP A 565 9.49 -6.29 47.16
N ALA A 566 9.57 -5.03 47.58
CA ALA A 566 9.44 -3.86 46.72
C ALA A 566 10.49 -3.80 45.59
N ASP A 567 11.70 -4.30 45.81
CA ASP A 567 12.72 -4.35 44.77
C ASP A 567 12.52 -5.53 43.82
N LYS A 568 11.94 -6.65 44.30
CA LYS A 568 11.52 -7.78 43.44
C LYS A 568 10.41 -7.36 42.47
N SER A 569 9.40 -6.61 42.95
CA SER A 569 8.35 -6.04 42.08
C SER A 569 8.94 -5.14 40.99
N LYS A 570 9.80 -4.18 41.37
CA LYS A 570 10.46 -3.27 40.42
C LYS A 570 11.36 -4.00 39.43
N ALA A 571 12.06 -5.06 39.86
CA ALA A 571 12.84 -5.87 38.93
C ALA A 571 11.95 -6.56 37.91
N ALA A 572 10.86 -7.20 38.33
CA ALA A 572 9.90 -7.84 37.42
C ALA A 572 9.23 -6.82 36.45
N GLU A 573 8.93 -5.61 36.91
CA GLU A 573 8.44 -4.51 36.08
C GLU A 573 9.46 -4.10 35.00
N TYR A 574 10.74 -3.95 35.35
CA TYR A 574 11.80 -3.64 34.38
C TYR A 574 12.17 -4.83 33.47
N GLU A 575 12.06 -6.08 33.93
CA GLU A 575 12.21 -7.26 33.06
C GLU A 575 11.11 -7.31 32.00
N LYS A 576 9.88 -6.96 32.38
CA LYS A 576 8.76 -6.85 31.44
C LYS A 576 8.98 -5.70 30.45
N GLU A 577 9.35 -4.51 30.92
CA GLU A 577 9.65 -3.37 30.03
C GLU A 577 10.79 -3.69 29.06
N HIS A 578 11.83 -4.40 29.53
CA HIS A 578 12.94 -4.85 28.68
C HIS A 578 12.50 -5.87 27.62
N ALA A 579 11.67 -6.84 28.00
CA ALA A 579 11.12 -7.83 27.07
C ALA A 579 10.23 -7.17 26.00
N ASP A 580 9.34 -6.26 26.41
CA ASP A 580 8.45 -5.51 25.52
C ASP A 580 9.27 -4.67 24.51
N LEU A 581 10.26 -3.90 24.98
CA LEU A 581 11.14 -3.10 24.11
C LEU A 581 12.01 -3.95 23.17
N THR A 582 12.47 -5.13 23.63
CA THR A 582 13.23 -6.07 22.80
C THR A 582 12.36 -6.62 21.67
N LEU A 583 11.09 -6.94 21.97
CA LEU A 583 10.11 -7.37 20.98
C LEU A 583 9.81 -6.25 19.98
N GLU A 584 9.57 -5.02 20.44
CA GLU A 584 9.33 -3.85 19.57
C GLU A 584 10.47 -3.63 18.56
N LEU A 585 11.72 -3.72 19.02
CA LEU A 585 12.87 -3.56 18.14
C LEU A 585 13.01 -4.71 17.14
N ARG A 586 12.74 -5.96 17.54
CA ARG A 586 12.76 -7.11 16.61
C ARG A 586 11.67 -7.00 15.55
N LEU A 587 10.48 -6.48 15.89
CA LEU A 587 9.44 -6.15 14.91
C LEU A 587 9.91 -5.07 13.94
N LEU A 588 10.51 -3.99 14.43
CA LEU A 588 11.07 -2.92 13.57
C LEU A 588 12.12 -3.49 12.60
N LEU A 589 13.09 -4.27 13.10
CA LEU A 589 14.10 -4.90 12.25
C LEU A 589 13.48 -5.83 11.20
N LYS A 590 12.41 -6.56 11.54
CA LYS A 590 11.70 -7.46 10.63
C LYS A 590 10.83 -6.74 9.58
N GLU A 591 10.13 -5.68 9.96
CA GLU A 591 9.24 -4.90 9.06
C GLU A 591 10.00 -3.98 8.09
N TYR A 592 11.22 -3.57 8.47
CA TYR A 592 12.01 -2.58 7.74
C TYR A 592 13.36 -3.12 7.25
N LYS A 593 13.63 -4.43 7.32
CA LYS A 593 14.91 -5.05 6.92
C LYS A 593 15.45 -4.54 5.57
N ASP A 594 14.61 -4.54 4.53
CA ASP A 594 14.99 -4.18 3.15
C ASP A 594 15.04 -2.65 2.93
N ARG A 595 14.64 -1.86 3.93
CA ARG A 595 14.52 -0.39 3.89
C ARG A 595 15.45 0.33 4.87
N LEU A 596 16.22 -0.40 5.68
CA LEU A 596 17.20 0.14 6.60
C LEU A 596 18.61 0.04 6.00
N HIS A 597 19.46 1.04 6.25
CA HIS A 597 20.84 1.00 5.80
C HIS A 597 21.66 0.00 6.64
N HIS A 598 21.86 -1.21 6.13
CA HIS A 598 22.45 -2.33 6.89
C HIS A 598 23.76 -1.96 7.61
N PRO A 599 24.76 -1.29 6.98
CA PRO A 599 26.00 -0.92 7.67
C PRO A 599 25.77 -0.05 8.91
N THR A 600 24.84 0.91 8.84
CA THR A 600 24.53 1.78 9.99
C THR A 600 23.85 0.98 11.11
N VAL A 601 22.91 0.09 10.77
CA VAL A 601 22.27 -0.79 11.77
C VAL A 601 23.30 -1.67 12.47
N TYR A 602 24.27 -2.24 11.72
CA TYR A 602 25.38 -3.00 12.31
C TYR A 602 26.24 -2.15 13.24
N THR A 603 26.60 -0.92 12.85
CA THR A 603 27.39 -0.03 13.72
C THR A 603 26.65 0.37 14.99
N LEU A 604 25.34 0.64 14.92
CA LEU A 604 24.54 1.06 16.08
C LEU A 604 24.28 -0.11 17.04
N LEU A 605 23.86 -1.28 16.52
CA LEU A 605 23.72 -2.48 17.36
C LEU A 605 25.07 -2.90 17.97
N GLY A 606 26.18 -2.70 17.24
CA GLY A 606 27.54 -2.90 17.72
C GLY A 606 27.92 -1.94 18.85
N SER A 607 27.69 -0.63 18.69
CA SER A 607 28.06 0.40 19.69
C SER A 607 27.26 0.28 20.98
N HIS A 608 26.00 -0.18 20.91
CA HIS A 608 25.19 -0.50 22.09
C HIS A 608 25.50 -1.89 22.70
N GLY A 609 26.43 -2.66 22.13
CA GLY A 609 26.80 -4.00 22.62
C GLY A 609 25.72 -5.08 22.42
N ARG A 610 24.73 -4.83 21.55
CA ARG A 610 23.50 -5.63 21.42
C ARG A 610 23.66 -6.78 20.41
N HIS A 611 24.58 -7.65 20.76
CA HIS A 611 25.08 -8.78 19.98
C HIS A 611 24.01 -9.83 19.61
N ALA A 612 23.08 -10.14 20.50
CA ALA A 612 22.01 -11.11 20.23
C ALA A 612 21.09 -10.63 19.09
N ASP A 613 20.79 -9.34 19.07
CA ASP A 613 19.90 -8.76 18.07
C ASP A 613 20.64 -8.37 16.77
N LEU A 614 21.97 -8.20 16.84
CA LEU A 614 22.83 -8.17 15.66
C LEU A 614 22.81 -9.53 14.93
N VAL A 615 22.95 -10.64 15.65
CA VAL A 615 22.80 -11.99 15.08
C VAL A 615 21.41 -12.17 14.48
N TYR A 616 20.35 -11.81 15.21
CA TYR A 616 18.98 -11.86 14.71
C TYR A 616 18.78 -11.04 13.42
N PHE A 617 19.37 -9.84 13.32
CA PHE A 617 19.32 -9.01 12.12
C PHE A 617 20.08 -9.63 10.94
N ALA A 618 21.25 -10.22 11.19
CA ALA A 618 22.01 -10.95 10.16
C ALA A 618 21.27 -12.20 9.65
N GLU A 619 20.63 -12.97 10.54
CA GLU A 619 19.76 -14.10 10.17
C GLU A 619 18.54 -13.66 9.35
N LEU A 620 17.94 -12.49 9.66
CA LEU A 620 16.79 -11.94 8.92
C LEU A 620 17.13 -11.45 7.50
N ILE A 621 18.37 -11.01 7.28
CA ILE A 621 18.86 -10.55 5.97
C ILE A 621 19.43 -11.71 5.15
N GLY A 622 19.99 -12.73 5.80
CA GLY A 622 20.84 -13.73 5.14
C GLY A 622 22.28 -13.26 4.98
N ASP A 623 22.75 -12.36 5.85
CA ASP A 623 24.08 -11.73 5.79
C ASP A 623 25.16 -12.65 6.40
N TRP A 624 25.23 -13.89 5.89
CA TRP A 624 25.93 -15.01 6.51
C TRP A 624 27.45 -14.79 6.63
N GLU A 625 28.10 -14.06 5.73
CA GLU A 625 29.56 -13.82 5.80
C GLU A 625 29.93 -13.08 7.09
N LYS A 626 29.22 -11.98 7.39
CA LYS A 626 29.44 -11.20 8.62
C LYS A 626 29.10 -12.01 9.87
N LEU A 627 28.08 -12.87 9.77
CA LEU A 627 27.64 -13.73 10.86
C LEU A 627 28.71 -14.78 11.22
N VAL A 628 29.32 -15.40 10.21
CA VAL A 628 30.42 -16.37 10.38
C VAL A 628 31.67 -15.68 10.92
N VAL A 629 32.05 -14.51 10.39
CA VAL A 629 33.17 -13.71 10.93
C VAL A 629 32.93 -13.35 12.40
N PHE A 630 31.72 -12.90 12.75
CA PHE A 630 31.35 -12.54 14.12
C PHE A 630 31.46 -13.71 15.12
N PHE A 631 31.06 -14.93 14.73
CA PHE A 631 31.25 -16.11 15.58
C PHE A 631 32.71 -16.60 15.62
N ILE A 632 33.47 -16.43 14.54
CA ILE A 632 34.92 -16.69 14.49
C ILE A 632 35.68 -15.79 15.47
N GLU A 633 35.42 -14.47 15.46
CA GLU A 633 36.03 -13.52 16.40
C GLU A 633 35.77 -13.87 17.87
N ARG A 634 34.58 -14.43 18.15
CA ARG A 634 34.16 -14.88 19.49
C ARG A 634 34.63 -16.27 19.87
N ARG A 635 35.32 -16.98 18.98
CA ARG A 635 35.72 -18.39 19.14
C ARG A 635 34.55 -19.36 19.33
N GLU A 636 33.33 -19.00 18.89
CA GLU A 636 32.15 -19.87 18.91
C GLU A 636 32.09 -20.74 17.65
N TRP A 637 33.16 -21.51 17.42
CA TRP A 637 33.42 -22.26 16.20
C TRP A 637 32.28 -23.19 15.77
N SER A 638 31.62 -23.86 16.72
CA SER A 638 30.53 -24.80 16.45
C SER A 638 29.25 -24.11 15.96
N LYS A 639 28.99 -22.85 16.36
CA LYS A 639 27.88 -22.06 15.82
C LYS A 639 28.20 -21.55 14.41
N ALA A 640 29.42 -21.10 14.17
CA ALA A 640 29.89 -20.76 12.82
C ALA A 640 29.78 -21.97 11.86
N LEU A 641 30.20 -23.15 12.31
CA LEU A 641 30.13 -24.41 11.56
C LEU A 641 28.68 -24.82 11.24
N ASN A 642 27.76 -24.70 12.21
CA ASN A 642 26.32 -24.93 12.01
C ASN A 642 25.64 -23.94 11.04
N ILE A 643 26.24 -22.78 10.80
CA ILE A 643 25.74 -21.79 9.84
C ILE A 643 26.27 -22.10 8.44
N ILE A 644 27.56 -22.41 8.34
CA ILE A 644 28.19 -22.87 7.09
C ILE A 644 27.50 -24.13 6.58
N SER A 645 27.18 -25.10 7.44
CA SER A 645 26.47 -26.33 7.04
C SER A 645 25.01 -26.13 6.60
N ARG A 646 24.47 -24.91 6.70
CA ARG A 646 23.16 -24.51 6.18
C ARG A 646 23.24 -23.71 4.88
N GLN A 647 24.45 -23.40 4.41
CA GLN A 647 24.66 -22.67 3.16
C GLN A 647 25.07 -23.62 2.03
N ASP A 648 24.45 -23.42 0.87
CA ASP A 648 24.78 -24.14 -0.38
C ASP A 648 25.97 -23.50 -1.12
N SER A 649 26.43 -22.32 -0.68
CA SER A 649 27.47 -21.52 -1.32
C SER A 649 28.88 -22.07 -1.07
N ILE A 650 29.43 -22.72 -2.11
CA ILE A 650 30.73 -23.40 -2.10
C ILE A 650 31.88 -22.48 -1.62
N ASP A 651 31.85 -21.19 -1.99
CA ASP A 651 32.87 -20.21 -1.62
C ASP A 651 33.02 -19.98 -0.11
N PHE A 652 31.94 -20.13 0.67
CA PHE A 652 32.00 -19.99 2.14
C PHE A 652 32.87 -21.10 2.76
N TYR A 653 32.76 -22.31 2.21
CA TYR A 653 33.57 -23.44 2.67
C TYR A 653 35.05 -23.15 2.43
N TYR A 654 35.45 -22.64 1.24
CA TYR A 654 36.86 -22.32 0.97
C TYR A 654 37.40 -21.18 1.85
N LYS A 655 36.67 -20.07 1.98
CA LYS A 655 37.13 -18.92 2.78
C LYS A 655 37.32 -19.30 4.26
N HIS A 656 36.32 -19.93 4.86
CA HIS A 656 36.28 -20.14 6.31
C HIS A 656 36.91 -21.48 6.77
N SER A 657 37.06 -22.49 5.90
CA SER A 657 37.70 -23.75 6.29
C SER A 657 39.15 -23.55 6.73
N SER A 658 39.89 -22.66 6.06
CA SER A 658 41.30 -22.37 6.37
C SER A 658 41.54 -21.93 7.83
N ILE A 659 40.54 -21.28 8.44
CA ILE A 659 40.53 -20.82 9.83
C ILE A 659 39.96 -21.91 10.74
N LEU A 660 38.77 -22.45 10.40
CA LEU A 660 38.06 -23.40 11.26
C LEU A 660 38.81 -24.71 11.45
N ILE A 661 39.53 -25.19 10.43
CA ILE A 661 40.22 -26.48 10.47
C ILE A 661 41.41 -26.50 11.43
N GLN A 662 41.97 -25.33 11.76
CA GLN A 662 43.04 -25.18 12.76
C GLN A 662 42.53 -25.40 14.20
N HIS A 663 41.22 -25.26 14.41
CA HIS A 663 40.60 -25.34 15.73
C HIS A 663 39.69 -26.57 15.89
N ILE A 664 38.93 -26.96 14.86
CA ILE A 664 38.04 -28.12 14.88
C ILE A 664 38.17 -28.95 13.58
N PRO A 665 39.28 -29.70 13.39
CA PRO A 665 39.50 -30.47 12.17
C PRO A 665 38.45 -31.56 11.94
N LYS A 666 38.03 -32.28 13.00
CA LYS A 666 37.12 -33.43 12.88
C LYS A 666 35.73 -33.05 12.38
N GLU A 667 35.14 -31.99 12.92
CA GLU A 667 33.79 -31.55 12.51
C GLU A 667 33.82 -30.91 11.11
N VAL A 668 34.89 -30.17 10.76
CA VAL A 668 35.07 -29.59 9.42
C VAL A 668 35.23 -30.67 8.35
N ILE A 669 36.07 -31.68 8.59
CA ILE A 669 36.22 -32.82 7.67
C ILE A 669 34.89 -33.60 7.56
N GLY A 670 34.18 -33.77 8.67
CA GLY A 670 32.84 -34.38 8.68
C GLY A 670 31.75 -33.55 7.98
N LEU A 671 31.95 -32.25 7.74
CA LEU A 671 31.13 -31.46 6.81
C LEU A 671 31.56 -31.64 5.37
N TRP A 672 32.87 -31.68 5.07
CA TRP A 672 33.36 -31.90 3.71
C TRP A 672 32.88 -33.23 3.14
N MET A 673 32.82 -34.29 3.95
CA MET A 673 32.25 -35.60 3.57
C MET A 673 30.74 -35.56 3.23
N LYS A 674 30.01 -34.52 3.64
CA LYS A 674 28.56 -34.39 3.40
C LYS A 674 28.22 -33.57 2.16
N VAL A 675 29.18 -32.83 1.60
CA VAL A 675 28.96 -31.91 0.48
C VAL A 675 29.73 -32.41 -0.75
N PRO A 676 29.06 -33.04 -1.74
CA PRO A 676 29.74 -33.71 -2.86
C PRO A 676 30.39 -32.74 -3.86
N ASN A 677 29.96 -31.47 -3.90
CA ASN A 677 30.36 -30.51 -4.93
C ASN A 677 31.60 -29.65 -4.57
N LEU A 678 32.35 -30.02 -3.52
CA LEU A 678 33.57 -29.30 -3.11
C LEU A 678 34.75 -29.67 -4.00
N ASN A 679 35.37 -28.67 -4.66
CA ASN A 679 36.60 -28.85 -5.42
C ASN A 679 37.80 -28.95 -4.45
N PRO A 680 38.45 -30.12 -4.31
CA PRO A 680 39.49 -30.33 -3.30
C PRO A 680 40.75 -29.49 -3.57
N ARG A 681 40.99 -29.07 -4.82
CA ARG A 681 42.12 -28.19 -5.21
C ARG A 681 42.15 -26.87 -4.41
N PHE A 682 41.00 -26.28 -4.10
CA PHE A 682 40.92 -25.05 -3.29
C PHE A 682 40.99 -25.32 -1.78
N LEU A 683 40.78 -26.56 -1.35
CA LEU A 683 40.99 -27.00 0.04
C LEU A 683 42.45 -27.38 0.30
N MET A 684 43.27 -27.65 -0.72
CA MET A 684 44.69 -27.99 -0.59
C MET A 684 45.49 -27.08 0.36
N PRO A 685 45.37 -25.73 0.35
CA PRO A 685 46.08 -24.88 1.31
C PRO A 685 45.68 -25.16 2.77
N SER A 686 44.39 -25.45 3.01
CA SER A 686 43.85 -25.83 4.32
C SER A 686 44.35 -27.22 4.75
N MET A 687 44.42 -28.16 3.80
CA MET A 687 44.86 -29.55 4.04
C MET A 687 46.39 -29.64 4.25
N LEU A 688 47.18 -28.83 3.56
CA LEU A 688 48.62 -28.74 3.76
C LEU A 688 48.98 -28.13 5.12
N ASN A 689 48.22 -27.12 5.58
CA ASN A 689 48.38 -26.55 6.91
C ASN A 689 48.09 -27.58 8.03
N LEU A 690 47.14 -28.51 7.81
CA LEU A 690 46.85 -29.57 8.79
C LEU A 690 48.00 -30.56 9.01
N ASN A 691 48.82 -30.85 7.99
CA ASN A 691 49.97 -31.76 8.14
C ASN A 691 51.01 -31.28 9.15
N ILE A 692 51.00 -29.98 9.48
CA ILE A 692 51.87 -29.36 10.48
C ILE A 692 51.42 -29.76 11.91
N PHE A 693 50.16 -30.20 12.09
CA PHE A 693 49.52 -30.42 13.39
C PHE A 693 49.13 -31.90 13.65
N GLY A 694 50.12 -32.80 13.56
CA GLY A 694 50.08 -34.12 14.23
C GLY A 694 49.37 -35.27 13.51
N SER A 695 49.75 -36.50 13.86
CA SER A 695 49.34 -37.75 13.20
C SER A 695 47.83 -38.04 13.26
N ALA A 696 47.17 -37.70 14.37
CA ALA A 696 45.73 -37.92 14.52
C ALA A 696 44.85 -37.04 13.60
N ASN A 697 45.43 -36.03 12.94
CA ASN A 697 44.75 -35.25 11.90
C ASN A 697 45.07 -35.76 10.49
N GLN A 698 46.23 -36.38 10.29
CA GLN A 698 46.61 -37.03 9.03
C GLN A 698 45.70 -38.22 8.71
N THR A 699 45.35 -39.04 9.71
CA THR A 699 44.40 -40.15 9.52
C THR A 699 42.99 -39.68 9.13
N ASN A 700 42.46 -38.62 9.75
CA ASN A 700 41.16 -38.06 9.36
C ASN A 700 41.19 -37.46 7.93
N LEU A 701 42.33 -36.90 7.51
CA LEU A 701 42.55 -36.44 6.13
C LEU A 701 42.64 -37.59 5.14
N ALA A 702 43.34 -38.68 5.49
CA ALA A 702 43.42 -39.89 4.69
C ALA A 702 42.01 -40.45 4.42
N SER A 703 41.18 -40.62 5.46
CA SER A 703 39.80 -41.08 5.32
C SER A 703 38.91 -40.15 4.46
N TYR A 704 39.18 -38.84 4.45
CA TYR A 704 38.49 -37.90 3.55
C TYR A 704 38.94 -38.03 2.10
N LEU A 705 40.24 -38.21 1.86
CA LEU A 705 40.79 -38.41 0.52
C LEU A 705 40.39 -39.78 -0.05
N GLU A 706 40.32 -40.82 0.78
CA GLU A 706 39.75 -42.13 0.46
C GLU A 706 38.28 -42.01 0.03
N TYR A 707 37.46 -41.26 0.79
CA TYR A 707 36.08 -40.96 0.42
C TYR A 707 35.97 -40.21 -0.93
N LEU A 708 36.86 -39.24 -1.19
CA LEU A 708 36.91 -38.54 -2.48
C LEU A 708 37.27 -39.47 -3.65
N VAL A 709 38.22 -40.39 -3.46
CA VAL A 709 38.59 -41.38 -4.50
C VAL A 709 37.47 -42.40 -4.72
N ALA A 710 36.85 -42.90 -3.66
CA ALA A 710 35.72 -43.85 -3.74
C ALA A 710 34.51 -43.25 -4.48
N ASN A 711 34.30 -41.94 -4.39
CA ASN A 711 33.25 -41.21 -5.11
C ASN A 711 33.63 -40.81 -6.55
N GLY A 712 34.77 -41.27 -7.09
CA GLY A 712 35.13 -41.06 -8.50
C GLY A 712 35.78 -39.71 -8.82
N ASN A 713 36.45 -39.05 -7.86
CA ASN A 713 37.29 -37.90 -8.21
C ASN A 713 38.50 -38.35 -9.05
N HIS A 714 38.69 -37.72 -10.22
CA HIS A 714 39.76 -38.04 -11.19
C HIS A 714 40.94 -37.06 -11.18
N ASP A 715 41.04 -36.25 -10.13
CA ASP A 715 41.89 -35.05 -10.11
C ASP A 715 43.32 -35.41 -9.65
N ARG A 716 44.26 -35.49 -10.61
CA ARG A 716 45.63 -36.04 -10.41
C ARG A 716 46.37 -35.57 -9.15
N VAL A 717 46.15 -34.31 -8.75
CA VAL A 717 46.76 -33.70 -7.55
C VAL A 717 46.33 -34.41 -6.27
N ILE A 718 45.07 -34.87 -6.18
CA ILE A 718 44.54 -35.62 -5.04
C ILE A 718 45.22 -36.99 -4.98
N HIS A 719 45.27 -37.71 -6.10
CA HIS A 719 45.93 -39.03 -6.19
C HIS A 719 47.40 -38.94 -5.79
N ASN A 720 48.12 -37.93 -6.28
CA ASN A 720 49.52 -37.65 -5.91
C ASN A 720 49.68 -37.31 -4.42
N TYR A 721 48.72 -36.60 -3.81
CA TYR A 721 48.75 -36.22 -2.40
C TYR A 721 48.38 -37.37 -1.46
N LEU A 722 47.38 -38.18 -1.81
CA LEU A 722 47.05 -39.41 -1.11
C LEU A 722 48.22 -40.40 -1.19
N MET A 723 48.84 -40.59 -2.37
CA MET A 723 50.06 -41.38 -2.50
C MET A 723 51.20 -40.86 -1.62
N ARG A 724 51.36 -39.54 -1.50
CA ARG A 724 52.34 -38.95 -0.58
C ARG A 724 51.99 -39.25 0.89
N LEU A 725 50.71 -39.28 1.28
CA LEU A 725 50.28 -39.67 2.61
C LEU A 725 50.50 -41.16 2.86
N TYR A 726 50.07 -42.06 1.98
CA TYR A 726 50.30 -43.50 2.12
C TYR A 726 51.77 -43.86 2.14
N VAL A 727 52.62 -43.26 1.29
CA VAL A 727 54.08 -43.48 1.38
C VAL A 727 54.66 -42.82 2.65
N SER A 728 54.02 -41.79 3.22
CA SER A 728 54.42 -41.24 4.52
C SER A 728 54.11 -42.16 5.71
N GLU A 729 52.99 -42.91 5.64
CA GLU A 729 52.52 -43.86 6.65
C GLU A 729 53.11 -45.27 6.48
N SER A 730 53.52 -45.65 5.27
CA SER A 730 54.07 -46.98 4.95
C SER A 730 55.55 -47.11 5.35
N SER A 731 55.92 -48.33 5.77
CA SER A 731 57.29 -48.78 5.99
C SER A 731 57.68 -49.80 4.91
N PRO A 732 58.99 -50.05 4.67
CA PRO A 732 59.43 -51.08 3.71
C PRO A 732 59.03 -52.52 4.08
N GLU A 733 58.50 -52.75 5.29
CA GLU A 733 57.97 -54.06 5.72
C GLU A 733 56.47 -54.23 5.43
N ASN A 734 55.74 -53.15 5.12
CA ASN A 734 54.31 -53.18 4.89
C ASN A 734 53.89 -52.23 3.76
N GLU A 735 54.20 -52.62 2.52
CA GLU A 735 53.79 -51.89 1.31
C GLU A 735 52.28 -52.02 0.98
N SER A 736 51.49 -52.77 1.77
CA SER A 736 50.12 -53.18 1.42
C SER A 736 49.14 -52.05 1.05
N PRO A 737 49.05 -50.88 1.74
CA PRO A 737 48.11 -49.83 1.33
C PRO A 737 48.54 -49.15 0.02
N VAL A 738 49.84 -48.95 -0.18
CA VAL A 738 50.41 -48.36 -1.41
C VAL A 738 50.21 -49.32 -2.59
N LEU A 739 50.48 -50.61 -2.40
CA LEU A 739 50.26 -51.63 -3.43
C LEU A 739 48.78 -51.77 -3.80
N ALA A 740 47.86 -51.83 -2.83
CA ALA A 740 46.43 -51.89 -3.10
C ALA A 740 45.95 -50.66 -3.90
N TYR A 741 46.46 -49.46 -3.55
CA TYR A 741 46.13 -48.25 -4.28
C TYR A 741 46.67 -48.26 -5.72
N ILE A 742 47.95 -48.60 -5.93
CA ILE A 742 48.54 -48.69 -7.28
C ILE A 742 47.85 -49.79 -8.09
N GLN A 743 47.44 -50.91 -7.48
CA GLN A 743 46.66 -51.95 -8.15
C GLN A 743 45.29 -51.44 -8.61
N SER A 744 44.59 -50.64 -7.80
CA SER A 744 43.30 -50.03 -8.19
C SER A 744 43.40 -49.07 -9.39
N GLN A 745 44.60 -48.53 -9.67
CA GLN A 745 44.86 -47.57 -10.75
C GLN A 745 45.39 -48.22 -12.04
N LYS A 746 45.46 -49.56 -12.13
CA LYS A 746 45.98 -50.28 -13.31
C LYS A 746 45.24 -50.02 -14.62
N GLU A 747 43.92 -49.85 -14.55
CA GLU A 747 43.07 -49.72 -15.75
C GLU A 747 42.95 -48.26 -16.24
N SER A 748 43.18 -47.28 -15.37
CA SER A 748 43.24 -45.86 -15.75
C SER A 748 44.22 -45.08 -14.86
N PRO A 749 45.45 -44.79 -15.33
CA PRO A 749 46.45 -44.11 -14.52
C PRO A 749 46.13 -42.61 -14.39
N LEU A 750 45.42 -42.25 -13.32
CA LEU A 750 45.16 -40.86 -12.91
C LEU A 750 46.31 -40.30 -12.05
N LEU A 751 47.29 -41.13 -11.72
CA LEU A 751 48.48 -40.79 -10.95
C LEU A 751 49.60 -40.26 -11.83
N ASP A 752 50.39 -39.30 -11.31
CA ASP A 752 51.64 -38.88 -11.96
C ASP A 752 52.76 -39.90 -11.67
N LEU A 753 52.88 -40.90 -12.56
CA LEU A 753 53.76 -42.06 -12.39
C LEU A 753 55.24 -41.68 -12.07
N PRO A 754 55.88 -40.68 -12.72
CA PRO A 754 57.24 -40.25 -12.36
C PRO A 754 57.37 -39.68 -10.94
N HIS A 755 56.37 -38.91 -10.48
CA HIS A 755 56.35 -38.36 -9.13
C HIS A 755 56.12 -39.48 -8.09
N ALA A 756 55.24 -40.43 -8.38
CA ALA A 756 55.03 -41.60 -7.53
C ALA A 756 56.30 -42.46 -7.42
N LEU A 757 56.97 -42.76 -8.55
CA LEU A 757 58.24 -43.46 -8.56
C LEU A 757 59.30 -42.77 -7.70
N ARG A 758 59.41 -41.44 -7.82
CA ARG A 758 60.37 -40.66 -7.04
C ARG A 758 60.13 -40.80 -5.53
N ILE A 759 58.90 -40.67 -5.05
CA ILE A 759 58.61 -40.78 -3.62
C ILE A 759 58.78 -42.23 -3.12
N CYS A 760 58.41 -43.23 -3.93
CA CYS A 760 58.62 -44.64 -3.60
C CYS A 760 60.11 -45.02 -3.55
N THR A 761 60.93 -44.53 -4.48
CA THR A 761 62.38 -44.76 -4.51
C THR A 761 63.11 -44.01 -3.40
N GLU A 762 62.74 -42.75 -3.10
CA GLU A 762 63.25 -41.98 -1.95
C GLU A 762 62.97 -42.67 -0.59
N ARG A 763 61.97 -43.57 -0.51
CA ARG A 763 61.65 -44.38 0.68
C ARG A 763 62.01 -45.86 0.61
N GLY A 764 62.58 -46.33 -0.51
CA GLY A 764 63.01 -47.73 -0.68
C GLY A 764 61.89 -48.76 -0.84
N LEU A 765 60.72 -48.36 -1.37
CA LEU A 765 59.58 -49.26 -1.65
C LEU A 765 59.81 -49.98 -2.99
N ILE A 766 60.22 -51.24 -2.96
CA ILE A 766 60.72 -51.97 -4.14
C ILE A 766 59.55 -52.58 -4.94
N GLN A 767 58.57 -53.18 -4.28
CA GLN A 767 57.46 -53.85 -4.98
C GLN A 767 56.56 -52.80 -5.67
N SER A 768 56.29 -51.71 -4.96
CA SER A 768 55.52 -50.57 -5.47
C SER A 768 56.22 -49.85 -6.62
N SER A 769 57.55 -49.73 -6.61
CA SER A 769 58.30 -49.09 -7.70
C SER A 769 58.36 -49.97 -8.95
N VAL A 770 58.62 -51.28 -8.83
CA VAL A 770 58.56 -52.21 -9.98
C VAL A 770 57.20 -52.15 -10.69
N GLN A 771 56.09 -52.12 -9.93
CA GLN A 771 54.75 -52.02 -10.51
C GLN A 771 54.51 -50.67 -11.23
N LEU A 772 55.07 -49.57 -10.72
CA LEU A 772 54.99 -48.25 -11.36
C LEU A 772 55.87 -48.14 -12.62
N TYR A 773 57.08 -48.74 -12.64
CA TYR A 773 57.90 -48.84 -13.85
C TYR A 773 57.20 -49.66 -14.95
N ALA A 774 56.55 -50.77 -14.58
CA ALA A 774 55.73 -51.56 -15.51
C ALA A 774 54.54 -50.77 -16.10
N MET A 775 53.92 -49.87 -15.31
CA MET A 775 52.88 -48.94 -15.81
C MET A 775 53.42 -47.88 -16.78
N MET A 776 54.70 -47.52 -16.67
CA MET A 776 55.34 -46.50 -17.51
C MET A 776 55.90 -47.04 -18.84
N SER A 777 55.67 -48.32 -19.15
CA SER A 777 56.25 -49.05 -20.29
C SER A 777 57.78 -49.02 -20.40
N LEU A 778 58.47 -48.60 -19.34
CA LEU A 778 59.92 -48.65 -19.17
C LEU A 778 60.35 -50.05 -18.75
N TYR A 779 60.03 -51.05 -19.58
CA TYR A 779 60.23 -52.45 -19.25
C TYR A 779 61.71 -52.81 -19.07
N GLU A 780 62.65 -52.14 -19.72
CA GLU A 780 64.08 -52.40 -19.51
C GLU A 780 64.53 -52.04 -18.08
N GLU A 781 64.15 -50.87 -17.56
CA GLU A 781 64.41 -50.46 -16.17
C GLU A 781 63.58 -51.26 -15.15
N ALA A 782 62.31 -51.56 -15.49
CA ALA A 782 61.46 -52.42 -14.69
C ALA A 782 62.06 -53.83 -14.55
N ILE A 783 62.62 -54.37 -15.64
CA ILE A 783 63.27 -55.69 -15.70
C ILE A 783 64.66 -55.63 -15.06
N GLU A 784 65.39 -54.51 -15.05
CA GLU A 784 66.63 -54.42 -14.26
C GLU A 784 66.35 -54.45 -12.75
N LEU A 785 65.30 -53.77 -12.29
CA LEU A 785 64.83 -53.85 -10.89
C LEU A 785 64.14 -55.20 -10.57
N ALA A 786 63.46 -55.83 -11.54
CA ALA A 786 62.76 -57.11 -11.37
C ALA A 786 63.60 -58.36 -11.76
N LEU A 787 64.79 -58.22 -12.35
CA LEU A 787 65.76 -59.32 -12.44
C LEU A 787 66.36 -59.62 -11.05
N ASN A 788 66.27 -58.67 -10.12
CA ASN A 788 66.45 -58.90 -8.69
C ASN A 788 65.19 -59.48 -8.00
N ALA A 789 64.03 -59.52 -8.66
CA ALA A 789 62.73 -59.96 -8.12
C ALA A 789 61.71 -60.43 -9.22
N ASN A 790 61.85 -61.69 -9.67
CA ASN A 790 61.28 -62.26 -10.91
C ASN A 790 59.76 -62.13 -11.23
N LYS A 791 59.44 -62.10 -12.56
CA LYS A 791 58.13 -62.21 -13.29
C LYS A 791 57.24 -60.94 -13.23
N PRO A 792 56.55 -60.51 -14.33
CA PRO A 792 55.48 -61.27 -15.02
C PRO A 792 55.27 -60.96 -16.54
N ASP A 793 54.01 -60.91 -17.02
CA ASP A 793 53.52 -61.35 -18.34
C ASP A 793 53.18 -60.26 -19.43
N GLU A 794 53.40 -60.65 -20.70
CA GLU A 794 52.59 -60.43 -21.95
C GLU A 794 52.34 -59.03 -22.61
N SER A 795 52.73 -58.90 -23.89
CA SER A 795 52.01 -58.19 -24.98
C SER A 795 52.57 -58.52 -26.38
N ASP A 796 51.72 -58.70 -27.41
CA ASP A 796 52.03 -59.52 -28.60
C ASP A 796 53.02 -58.97 -29.66
N GLU A 797 53.14 -57.65 -29.87
CA GLU A 797 54.05 -57.13 -30.90
C GLU A 797 55.52 -57.19 -30.47
N VAL A 798 55.79 -56.90 -29.19
CA VAL A 798 57.12 -57.10 -28.60
C VAL A 798 57.40 -58.60 -28.50
N ARG A 799 56.36 -59.42 -28.32
CA ARG A 799 56.42 -60.89 -28.35
C ARG A 799 57.01 -61.44 -29.65
N LYS A 800 56.72 -60.89 -30.84
CA LYS A 800 57.40 -61.32 -32.09
C LYS A 800 58.92 -61.11 -32.02
N LYS A 801 59.38 -59.94 -31.54
CA LYS A 801 60.82 -59.64 -31.40
C LYS A 801 61.48 -60.42 -30.26
N LEU A 802 60.74 -60.71 -29.19
CA LEU A 802 61.16 -61.57 -28.08
C LEU A 802 61.24 -63.02 -28.51
N TRP A 803 60.22 -63.58 -29.16
CA TRP A 803 60.23 -64.93 -29.73
C TRP A 803 61.34 -65.09 -30.78
N LEU A 804 61.66 -64.08 -31.60
CA LEU A 804 62.83 -64.14 -32.49
C LEU A 804 64.18 -64.19 -31.72
N LYS A 805 64.30 -63.53 -30.56
CA LYS A 805 65.48 -63.64 -29.68
C LYS A 805 65.51 -64.96 -28.89
N ILE A 806 64.36 -65.42 -28.41
CA ILE A 806 64.20 -66.69 -27.68
C ILE A 806 64.45 -67.85 -28.64
N ALA A 807 63.84 -67.89 -29.83
CA ALA A 807 64.10 -68.88 -30.87
C ALA A 807 65.58 -68.88 -31.28
N ARG A 808 66.21 -67.72 -31.48
CA ARG A 808 67.66 -67.64 -31.71
C ARG A 808 68.47 -68.28 -30.57
N HIS A 809 68.06 -68.09 -29.32
CA HIS A 809 68.77 -68.68 -28.18
C HIS A 809 68.48 -70.17 -28.02
N VAL A 810 67.24 -70.61 -28.21
CA VAL A 810 66.78 -72.01 -28.12
C VAL A 810 67.37 -72.85 -29.26
N ILE A 811 67.35 -72.38 -30.51
CA ILE A 811 67.99 -73.04 -31.65
C ILE A 811 69.52 -73.11 -31.45
N SER A 812 70.12 -72.14 -30.73
CA SER A 812 71.55 -72.19 -30.36
C SER A 812 71.88 -73.06 -29.13
N SER A 813 70.89 -73.61 -28.41
CA SER A 813 71.10 -74.32 -27.14
C SER A 813 70.37 -75.66 -26.97
N ALA A 814 69.44 -76.02 -27.86
CA ALA A 814 68.68 -77.27 -27.81
C ALA A 814 68.93 -78.17 -29.02
N GLU A 815 69.09 -79.48 -28.79
CA GLU A 815 69.42 -80.48 -29.82
C GLU A 815 68.20 -81.04 -30.60
N SER A 816 66.97 -80.50 -30.42
CA SER A 816 65.75 -81.05 -31.06
C SER A 816 64.83 -80.02 -31.71
N VAL A 817 64.59 -80.20 -33.02
CA VAL A 817 63.80 -79.32 -33.90
C VAL A 817 62.30 -79.30 -33.54
N SER A 818 61.75 -80.43 -33.08
CA SER A 818 60.31 -80.58 -32.79
C SER A 818 59.82 -79.75 -31.60
N SER A 819 60.67 -79.47 -30.62
CA SER A 819 60.31 -78.57 -29.50
C SER A 819 60.19 -77.10 -29.94
N ALA A 820 60.98 -76.67 -30.93
CA ALA A 820 60.85 -75.35 -31.51
C ALA A 820 59.52 -75.17 -32.25
N LEU A 821 59.05 -76.20 -32.99
CA LEU A 821 57.78 -76.17 -33.73
C LEU A 821 56.54 -76.01 -32.82
N GLU A 822 56.53 -76.56 -31.60
CA GLU A 822 55.46 -76.29 -30.63
C GLU A 822 55.44 -74.82 -30.18
N TYR A 823 56.61 -74.20 -29.95
CA TYR A 823 56.69 -72.77 -29.63
C TYR A 823 56.33 -71.86 -30.81
N LEU A 824 56.49 -72.31 -32.06
CA LEU A 824 56.07 -71.54 -33.24
C LEU A 824 54.54 -71.41 -33.33
N LYS A 825 53.78 -72.44 -32.92
CA LYS A 825 52.30 -72.38 -32.83
C LYS A 825 51.79 -71.41 -31.76
N ILE A 826 52.64 -71.00 -30.83
CA ILE A 826 52.33 -70.03 -29.76
C ILE A 826 52.77 -68.60 -30.15
N GLY A 827 53.67 -68.46 -31.13
CA GLY A 827 54.37 -67.20 -31.43
C GLY A 827 53.82 -66.33 -32.56
N ASN A 828 52.82 -66.79 -33.33
CA ASN A 828 52.31 -66.12 -34.55
C ASN A 828 53.41 -65.72 -35.55
N LEU A 829 54.46 -66.54 -35.69
CA LEU A 829 55.58 -66.29 -36.61
C LEU A 829 55.33 -66.95 -37.96
N ASN A 830 55.69 -66.26 -39.04
CA ASN A 830 55.52 -66.77 -40.40
C ASN A 830 56.67 -67.73 -40.76
N ILE A 831 56.37 -68.84 -41.44
CA ILE A 831 57.37 -69.84 -41.86
C ILE A 831 58.52 -69.22 -42.68
N GLU A 832 58.21 -68.22 -43.51
CA GLU A 832 59.17 -67.48 -44.32
C GLU A 832 60.26 -66.77 -43.50
N GLU A 833 59.98 -66.34 -42.27
CA GLU A 833 60.91 -65.59 -41.43
C GLU A 833 61.93 -66.48 -40.70
N ILE A 834 61.67 -67.79 -40.63
CA ILE A 834 62.46 -68.75 -39.82
C ILE A 834 63.27 -69.72 -40.70
N LEU A 835 62.80 -70.00 -41.92
CA LEU A 835 63.50 -70.79 -42.94
C LEU A 835 65.03 -70.50 -43.06
N PRO A 836 65.51 -69.24 -43.02
CA PRO A 836 66.95 -68.94 -43.12
C PRO A 836 67.82 -69.37 -41.92
N PHE A 837 67.22 -69.81 -40.81
CA PHE A 837 67.93 -70.13 -39.56
C PHE A 837 68.02 -71.64 -39.28
N PHE A 838 67.44 -72.49 -40.15
CA PHE A 838 67.59 -73.95 -40.07
C PHE A 838 68.82 -74.43 -40.86
N PRO A 839 69.49 -75.52 -40.41
CA PRO A 839 70.57 -76.15 -41.18
C PRO A 839 70.04 -76.88 -42.43
N ASP A 840 70.86 -76.99 -43.48
CA ASP A 840 70.50 -77.46 -44.84
C ASP A 840 69.92 -78.90 -44.98
N PHE A 841 69.71 -79.63 -43.88
CA PHE A 841 69.32 -81.05 -43.86
C PHE A 841 67.93 -81.32 -43.25
N VAL A 842 67.06 -80.32 -43.15
CA VAL A 842 65.67 -80.50 -42.69
C VAL A 842 64.78 -81.06 -43.82
N LEU A 843 63.90 -82.01 -43.49
CA LEU A 843 63.00 -82.67 -44.46
C LEU A 843 61.75 -81.81 -44.72
N ILE A 844 61.36 -81.70 -45.99
CA ILE A 844 60.25 -80.83 -46.43
C ILE A 844 58.87 -81.35 -46.00
N ASP A 845 58.75 -82.66 -45.72
CA ASP A 845 57.48 -83.27 -45.30
C ASP A 845 56.94 -82.68 -43.97
N ASP A 846 57.80 -82.09 -43.14
CA ASP A 846 57.42 -81.52 -41.83
C ASP A 846 56.61 -80.20 -41.92
N PHE A 847 56.54 -79.54 -43.09
CA PHE A 847 55.96 -78.18 -43.26
C PHE A 847 54.76 -78.08 -44.22
N LYS A 848 54.30 -79.20 -44.79
CA LYS A 848 53.37 -79.19 -45.93
C LYS A 848 52.01 -78.56 -45.62
N ASP A 849 51.42 -78.89 -44.47
CA ASP A 849 50.03 -78.52 -44.17
C ASP A 849 49.89 -77.04 -43.82
N GLU A 850 50.92 -76.45 -43.20
CA GLU A 850 50.93 -75.06 -42.72
C GLU A 850 51.14 -74.06 -43.88
N LEU A 851 51.73 -74.50 -44.99
CA LEU A 851 51.81 -73.73 -46.25
C LEU A 851 50.46 -73.65 -46.98
N CYS A 852 49.61 -74.67 -46.86
CA CYS A 852 48.28 -74.66 -47.48
C CYS A 852 47.35 -73.65 -46.81
N THR A 853 47.33 -73.60 -45.48
CA THR A 853 46.49 -72.66 -44.71
C THR A 853 46.81 -71.20 -44.99
N ALA A 854 48.10 -70.84 -45.09
CA ALA A 854 48.50 -69.45 -45.38
C ALA A 854 48.00 -68.96 -46.76
N LEU A 855 47.91 -69.85 -47.76
CA LEU A 855 47.42 -69.50 -49.10
C LEU A 855 45.89 -69.30 -49.15
N GLU A 856 45.14 -69.89 -48.24
CA GLU A 856 43.68 -69.70 -48.17
C GLU A 856 43.35 -68.32 -47.56
N GLU A 857 44.03 -67.92 -46.47
CA GLU A 857 43.83 -66.62 -45.81
C GLU A 857 44.08 -65.42 -46.74
N TYR A 858 45.13 -65.47 -47.58
CA TYR A 858 45.41 -64.39 -48.55
C TYR A 858 44.30 -64.22 -49.59
N ASN A 859 43.55 -65.26 -49.93
CA ASN A 859 42.45 -65.17 -50.89
C ASN A 859 41.22 -64.48 -50.28
N GLU A 860 40.89 -64.75 -49.02
CA GLU A 860 39.77 -64.09 -48.33
C GLU A 860 40.02 -62.57 -48.19
N TYR A 861 41.23 -62.17 -47.79
CA TYR A 861 41.60 -60.76 -47.64
C TYR A 861 41.44 -59.93 -48.92
N ILE A 862 41.63 -60.53 -50.11
CA ILE A 862 41.43 -59.87 -51.40
C ILE A 862 39.93 -59.63 -51.71
N THR A 863 39.02 -60.36 -51.08
CA THR A 863 37.57 -60.20 -51.29
C THR A 863 36.98 -59.07 -50.46
N THR A 864 37.37 -58.94 -49.18
CA THR A 864 36.89 -57.88 -48.29
C THR A 864 37.29 -56.50 -48.79
N LEU A 865 38.55 -56.35 -49.21
CA LEU A 865 39.12 -55.09 -49.69
C LEU A 865 38.43 -54.54 -50.97
N LYS A 866 37.70 -55.38 -51.72
CA LYS A 866 36.87 -54.94 -52.86
C LYS A 866 35.52 -54.38 -52.41
N ALA A 867 34.93 -54.93 -51.36
CA ALA A 867 33.62 -54.49 -50.84
C ALA A 867 33.70 -53.07 -50.25
N ASP A 868 34.74 -52.79 -49.47
CA ASP A 868 34.97 -51.46 -48.86
C ASP A 868 35.10 -50.35 -49.92
N LEU A 869 35.69 -50.69 -51.08
CA LEU A 869 35.90 -49.77 -52.19
C LEU A 869 34.57 -49.38 -52.85
N ASP A 870 33.65 -50.33 -53.04
CA ASP A 870 32.33 -50.08 -53.62
C ASP A 870 31.47 -49.17 -52.71
N ASP A 871 31.48 -49.36 -51.39
CA ASP A 871 30.65 -48.56 -50.48
C ASP A 871 31.13 -47.10 -50.34
N ALA A 872 32.45 -46.86 -50.39
CA ALA A 872 33.01 -45.51 -50.44
C ALA A 872 32.56 -44.71 -51.70
N THR A 873 32.35 -45.38 -52.83
CA THR A 873 31.89 -44.72 -54.07
C THR A 873 30.43 -44.27 -53.96
N LYS A 874 29.53 -45.12 -53.43
CA LYS A 874 28.10 -44.80 -53.25
C LYS A 874 27.88 -43.57 -52.37
N ALA A 875 28.62 -43.46 -51.26
CA ALA A 875 28.55 -42.30 -50.37
C ALA A 875 28.91 -40.99 -51.09
N SER A 876 29.91 -41.03 -51.98
CA SER A 876 30.37 -39.89 -52.76
C SER A 876 29.35 -39.41 -53.81
N GLU A 877 28.51 -40.30 -54.34
CA GLU A 877 27.45 -39.93 -55.30
C GLU A 877 26.27 -39.23 -54.62
N ASN A 878 25.86 -39.70 -53.44
CA ASN A 878 24.77 -39.08 -52.67
C ASN A 878 25.06 -37.61 -52.36
N ILE A 879 26.27 -37.30 -51.87
CA ILE A 879 26.70 -35.93 -51.58
C ILE A 879 26.64 -35.03 -52.83
N ARG A 880 26.99 -35.56 -54.02
CA ARG A 880 26.89 -34.83 -55.30
C ARG A 880 25.45 -34.59 -55.76
N ASN A 881 24.49 -35.38 -55.27
CA ASN A 881 23.06 -35.16 -55.53
C ASN A 881 22.50 -34.07 -54.62
N ASP A 882 22.84 -34.09 -53.33
CA ASP A 882 22.40 -33.07 -52.36
C ASP A 882 22.92 -31.67 -52.72
N ILE A 883 24.19 -31.54 -53.11
CA ILE A 883 24.77 -30.27 -53.58
C ILE A 883 24.02 -29.72 -54.82
N ARG A 884 23.54 -30.60 -55.71
CA ARG A 884 22.72 -30.19 -56.86
C ARG A 884 21.31 -29.76 -56.43
N GLY A 885 20.71 -30.43 -55.45
CA GLY A 885 19.43 -30.05 -54.87
C GLY A 885 19.44 -28.68 -54.18
N LEU A 886 20.53 -28.35 -53.47
CA LEU A 886 20.68 -27.07 -52.77
C LEU A 886 20.75 -25.86 -53.73
N LYS A 887 21.41 -26.00 -54.89
CA LYS A 887 21.55 -24.90 -55.87
C LYS A 887 20.24 -24.45 -56.53
N ASN A 888 19.19 -25.27 -56.48
CA ASN A 888 17.92 -25.01 -57.17
C ASN A 888 16.82 -24.41 -56.27
N ARG A 889 17.14 -24.05 -55.01
CA ARG A 889 16.17 -23.46 -54.07
C ARG A 889 16.09 -21.94 -54.25
N TYR A 890 14.87 -21.40 -54.34
CA TYR A 890 14.58 -19.97 -54.36
C TYR A 890 13.53 -19.61 -53.31
N ILE A 891 13.53 -18.37 -52.86
CA ILE A 891 12.56 -17.81 -51.89
C ILE A 891 11.85 -16.63 -52.57
N ILE A 892 10.53 -16.57 -52.46
CA ILE A 892 9.72 -15.46 -52.97
C ILE A 892 9.42 -14.51 -51.82
N VAL A 893 9.94 -13.28 -51.91
CA VAL A 893 9.74 -12.20 -50.93
C VAL A 893 8.70 -11.22 -51.47
N PRO A 894 7.45 -11.18 -50.95
CA PRO A 894 6.45 -10.21 -51.39
C PRO A 894 6.81 -8.76 -51.01
N VAL A 895 6.40 -7.79 -51.84
CA VAL A 895 6.71 -6.36 -51.66
C VAL A 895 6.13 -5.77 -50.36
N THR A 896 5.09 -6.40 -49.81
CA THR A 896 4.45 -6.03 -48.54
C THR A 896 5.13 -6.62 -47.30
N GLU A 897 6.21 -7.39 -47.44
CA GLU A 897 6.89 -8.01 -46.31
C GLU A 897 7.58 -6.96 -45.42
N THR A 898 7.53 -7.18 -44.11
CA THR A 898 8.12 -6.29 -43.10
C THR A 898 9.20 -7.01 -42.31
N CYS A 899 10.24 -6.27 -41.93
CA CYS A 899 11.31 -6.80 -41.09
C CYS A 899 10.76 -7.26 -39.74
N ARG A 900 10.92 -8.54 -39.40
CA ARG A 900 10.32 -9.14 -38.19
C ARG A 900 10.85 -8.58 -36.85
N SER A 901 11.91 -7.76 -36.89
CA SER A 901 12.51 -7.10 -35.72
C SER A 901 12.09 -5.64 -35.51
N CYS A 902 11.64 -4.92 -36.55
CA CYS A 902 11.30 -3.49 -36.45
C CYS A 902 9.97 -3.12 -37.12
N ASN A 903 9.28 -4.09 -37.72
CA ASN A 903 8.00 -3.97 -38.42
C ASN A 903 7.97 -2.98 -39.60
N GLN A 904 9.11 -2.39 -40.00
CA GLN A 904 9.24 -1.52 -41.17
C GLN A 904 9.32 -2.34 -42.47
N PRO A 905 8.83 -1.81 -43.62
CA PRO A 905 8.85 -2.51 -44.91
C PRO A 905 10.26 -2.91 -45.34
N LEU A 906 10.40 -4.17 -45.75
CA LEU A 906 11.69 -4.83 -45.96
C LEU A 906 12.54 -4.12 -47.03
N MET A 907 11.91 -3.74 -48.14
CA MET A 907 12.52 -3.13 -49.33
C MET A 907 13.15 -1.74 -49.10
N THR A 908 13.03 -1.14 -47.92
CA THR A 908 13.61 0.18 -47.59
C THR A 908 15.11 0.12 -47.25
N ARG A 909 15.65 -1.05 -46.92
CA ARG A 909 17.06 -1.25 -46.53
C ARG A 909 17.57 -2.57 -47.07
N GLN A 910 18.87 -2.82 -46.95
CA GLN A 910 19.43 -4.15 -47.20
C GLN A 910 18.82 -5.17 -46.22
N PHE A 911 18.41 -6.32 -46.74
CA PHE A 911 17.71 -7.35 -46.00
C PHE A 911 18.28 -8.74 -46.28
N LEU A 912 18.01 -9.66 -45.36
CA LEU A 912 18.30 -11.08 -45.49
C LEU A 912 17.00 -11.85 -45.30
N ALA A 913 16.77 -12.85 -46.16
CA ALA A 913 15.65 -13.77 -46.08
C ALA A 913 16.20 -15.19 -45.85
N PHE A 914 15.84 -15.79 -44.73
CA PHE A 914 16.32 -17.12 -44.36
C PHE A 914 15.46 -18.23 -44.99
N PRO A 915 15.98 -19.46 -45.16
CA PRO A 915 15.21 -20.61 -45.65
C PRO A 915 13.92 -20.93 -44.86
N CYS A 916 13.83 -20.47 -43.61
CA CYS A 916 12.63 -20.55 -42.77
C CYS A 916 11.58 -19.44 -43.03
N GLN A 917 11.69 -18.70 -44.14
CA GLN A 917 10.81 -17.59 -44.54
C GLN A 917 10.82 -16.36 -43.61
N HIS A 918 11.68 -16.31 -42.60
CA HIS A 918 11.88 -15.10 -41.81
C HIS A 918 12.80 -14.11 -42.55
N SER A 919 12.37 -12.86 -42.63
CA SER A 919 13.14 -11.77 -43.22
C SER A 919 13.36 -10.62 -42.22
N PHE A 920 14.53 -10.00 -42.34
CA PHE A 920 14.95 -8.89 -41.50
C PHE A 920 15.88 -7.95 -42.26
N HIS A 921 15.96 -6.69 -41.83
CA HIS A 921 17.03 -5.79 -42.25
C HIS A 921 18.38 -6.24 -41.67
N SER A 922 19.47 -6.04 -42.41
CA SER A 922 20.83 -6.39 -41.97
C SER A 922 21.19 -5.73 -40.64
N ASP A 923 20.89 -4.44 -40.48
CA ASP A 923 21.12 -3.70 -39.23
C ASP A 923 20.32 -4.25 -38.04
N CYS A 924 19.09 -4.72 -38.27
CA CYS A 924 18.25 -5.29 -37.22
C CYS A 924 18.82 -6.62 -36.71
N ILE A 925 19.25 -7.51 -37.63
CA ILE A 925 19.94 -8.76 -37.26
C ILE A 925 21.22 -8.44 -36.49
N ILE A 926 22.04 -7.49 -36.98
CA ILE A 926 23.28 -7.12 -36.29
C ILE A 926 22.99 -6.58 -34.89
N SER A 927 21.95 -5.75 -34.71
CA SER A 927 21.61 -5.19 -33.39
C SER A 927 21.21 -6.26 -32.36
N SER A 928 20.61 -7.37 -32.81
CA SER A 928 20.27 -8.52 -31.96
C SER A 928 21.47 -9.44 -31.73
N ILE A 929 22.29 -9.74 -32.75
CA ILE A 929 23.50 -10.56 -32.59
C ILE A 929 24.56 -9.86 -31.72
N ILE A 930 24.60 -8.52 -31.65
CA ILE A 930 25.49 -7.79 -30.73
C ILE A 930 25.24 -8.13 -29.24
N LYS A 931 24.02 -8.57 -28.88
CA LYS A 931 23.73 -9.08 -27.53
C LYS A 931 24.44 -10.41 -27.24
N ASP A 932 24.66 -11.24 -28.26
CA ASP A 932 25.35 -12.53 -28.13
C ASP A 932 26.87 -12.33 -28.02
N THR A 933 27.43 -12.60 -26.83
CA THR A 933 28.73 -12.06 -26.41
C THR A 933 29.96 -12.59 -27.17
N ALA A 934 29.83 -13.68 -27.93
CA ALA A 934 30.91 -14.23 -28.76
C ALA A 934 30.86 -13.69 -30.20
N ARG A 935 29.72 -13.89 -30.89
CA ARG A 935 29.49 -13.43 -32.27
C ARG A 935 29.49 -11.90 -32.36
N GLY A 936 28.84 -11.22 -31.41
CA GLY A 936 28.77 -9.76 -31.34
C GLY A 936 30.14 -9.08 -31.28
N LYS A 937 31.12 -9.64 -30.54
CA LYS A 937 32.48 -9.09 -30.47
C LYS A 937 33.20 -9.12 -31.82
N ARG A 938 33.06 -10.19 -32.61
CA ARG A 938 33.66 -10.29 -33.95
C ARG A 938 32.99 -9.31 -34.93
N ILE A 939 31.67 -9.17 -34.87
CA ILE A 939 30.92 -8.22 -35.72
C ILE A 939 31.26 -6.77 -35.38
N LEU A 940 31.38 -6.40 -34.10
CA LEU A 940 31.84 -5.08 -33.67
C LEU A 940 33.28 -4.79 -34.13
N TYR A 941 34.17 -5.79 -34.08
CA TYR A 941 35.52 -5.66 -34.61
C TYR A 941 35.53 -5.42 -36.13
N ILE A 942 34.74 -6.17 -36.91
CA ILE A 942 34.63 -6.00 -38.36
C ILE A 942 34.04 -4.62 -38.71
N ARG A 943 32.99 -4.17 -38.00
CA ARG A 943 32.46 -2.80 -38.16
C ARG A 943 33.53 -1.73 -37.86
N SER A 944 34.30 -1.88 -36.79
CA SER A 944 35.40 -0.96 -36.45
C SER A 944 36.50 -0.93 -37.51
N GLN A 945 36.84 -2.06 -38.14
CA GLN A 945 37.78 -2.11 -39.26
C GLN A 945 37.20 -1.40 -40.49
N LEU A 946 35.95 -1.68 -40.86
CA LEU A 946 35.28 -1.03 -41.99
C LEU A 946 35.15 0.50 -41.82
N GLU A 947 34.91 1.00 -40.60
CA GLU A 947 34.90 2.44 -40.30
C GLU A 947 36.29 3.09 -40.36
N LYS A 948 37.35 2.38 -39.96
CA LYS A 948 38.73 2.85 -40.09
C LYS A 948 39.13 2.93 -41.56
N ASP A 949 38.84 1.88 -42.32
CA ASP A 949 39.13 1.81 -43.75
C ASP A 949 38.24 2.75 -44.60
N ALA A 950 37.13 3.26 -44.05
CA ALA A 950 36.31 4.31 -44.67
C ALA A 950 36.91 5.72 -44.49
N LYS A 951 37.74 5.95 -43.47
CA LYS A 951 38.37 7.26 -43.17
C LYS A 951 39.71 7.47 -43.87
N THR A 952 40.29 6.41 -44.45
CA THR A 952 41.53 6.46 -45.23
C THR A 952 41.22 6.48 -46.74
N PRO A 953 41.30 7.64 -47.41
CA PRO A 953 41.15 7.68 -48.86
C PRO A 953 42.41 7.13 -49.54
N VAL A 954 42.20 6.33 -50.60
CA VAL A 954 43.20 5.83 -51.57
C VAL A 954 44.07 4.64 -51.15
N SER A 955 43.59 3.41 -51.43
CA SER A 955 44.40 2.34 -52.04
C SER A 955 43.52 1.24 -52.64
N PHE A 956 43.93 0.62 -53.75
CA PHE A 956 43.18 -0.47 -54.40
C PHE A 956 43.07 -1.72 -53.49
N LEU A 957 44.12 -1.99 -52.71
CA LEU A 957 44.19 -3.11 -51.75
C LEU A 957 43.18 -3.00 -50.58
N THR A 958 42.64 -1.80 -50.32
CA THR A 958 41.55 -1.66 -49.34
C THR A 958 40.17 -2.03 -49.90
N GLU A 959 39.96 -2.10 -51.22
CA GLU A 959 38.66 -2.53 -51.78
C GLU A 959 38.47 -4.05 -51.72
N GLU A 960 39.48 -4.84 -52.10
CA GLU A 960 39.45 -6.31 -51.93
C GLU A 960 39.27 -6.68 -50.46
N ARG A 961 40.00 -6.02 -49.56
CA ARG A 961 39.87 -6.25 -48.12
C ARG A 961 38.50 -5.85 -47.57
N LYS A 962 37.91 -4.75 -48.07
CA LYS A 962 36.52 -4.36 -47.75
C LYS A 962 35.50 -5.36 -48.30
N ALA A 963 35.76 -5.98 -49.46
CA ALA A 963 34.92 -7.06 -49.98
C ALA A 963 35.01 -8.28 -49.06
N THR A 964 36.20 -8.79 -48.77
CA THR A 964 36.36 -9.96 -47.87
C THR A 964 35.80 -9.72 -46.47
N LEU A 965 35.89 -8.50 -45.93
CA LEU A 965 35.30 -8.16 -44.62
C LEU A 965 33.77 -8.00 -44.67
N LYS A 966 33.20 -7.61 -45.82
CA LYS A 966 31.74 -7.63 -46.04
C LYS A 966 31.23 -9.05 -46.23
N ASP A 967 31.98 -9.90 -46.92
CA ASP A 967 31.63 -11.31 -47.11
C ASP A 967 31.72 -12.08 -45.78
N GLU A 968 32.80 -11.92 -45.00
CA GLU A 968 32.90 -12.47 -43.63
C GLU A 968 31.76 -11.95 -42.74
N LEU A 969 31.37 -10.68 -42.86
CA LEU A 969 30.23 -10.11 -42.15
C LEU A 969 28.91 -10.75 -42.59
N ASN A 970 28.68 -10.92 -43.89
CA ASN A 970 27.47 -11.55 -44.44
C ASN A 970 27.38 -13.03 -44.06
N ASP A 971 28.48 -13.78 -44.06
CA ASP A 971 28.56 -15.17 -43.62
C ASP A 971 28.19 -15.27 -42.12
N LEU A 972 28.78 -14.43 -41.27
CA LEU A 972 28.47 -14.41 -39.83
C LEU A 972 27.02 -14.04 -39.52
N ILE A 973 26.37 -13.21 -40.35
CA ILE A 973 24.96 -12.81 -40.18
C ILE A 973 24.01 -13.87 -40.77
N SER A 974 24.42 -14.62 -41.79
CA SER A 974 23.57 -15.60 -42.50
C SER A 974 23.62 -17.02 -41.94
N GLN A 975 24.52 -17.32 -40.99
CA GLN A 975 24.63 -18.64 -40.35
C GLN A 975 23.32 -19.16 -39.73
N GLU A 976 22.60 -18.33 -38.97
CA GLU A 976 21.44 -18.76 -38.18
C GLU A 976 20.33 -17.70 -38.16
N CYS A 977 19.09 -18.14 -38.29
CA CYS A 977 17.92 -17.27 -38.08
C CYS A 977 17.67 -17.10 -36.58
N ILE A 978 17.66 -15.86 -36.07
CA ILE A 978 17.48 -15.53 -34.65
C ILE A 978 16.20 -16.13 -34.04
N LEU A 979 15.14 -16.33 -34.84
CA LEU A 979 13.84 -16.84 -34.37
C LEU A 979 13.69 -18.37 -34.48
N CYS A 980 14.62 -19.07 -35.14
CA CYS A 980 14.48 -20.52 -35.41
C CYS A 980 15.75 -21.33 -35.15
N GLY A 981 16.90 -20.70 -34.98
CA GLY A 981 18.16 -21.33 -34.61
C GLY A 981 18.42 -21.27 -33.10
N ASP A 982 19.57 -21.82 -32.70
CA ASP A 982 19.96 -22.02 -31.30
C ASP A 982 20.04 -20.71 -30.49
N SER A 983 20.23 -19.56 -31.14
CA SER A 983 20.12 -18.24 -30.49
C SER A 983 18.74 -18.02 -29.84
N MET A 984 17.63 -18.48 -30.44
CA MET A 984 16.30 -18.36 -29.82
C MET A 984 16.23 -19.16 -28.51
N ILE A 985 16.76 -20.39 -28.53
CA ILE A 985 16.78 -21.30 -27.38
C ILE A 985 17.55 -20.67 -26.22
N LYS A 986 18.70 -20.04 -26.50
CA LYS A 986 19.51 -19.34 -25.49
C LYS A 986 18.83 -18.10 -24.90
N THR A 987 17.92 -17.46 -25.61
CA THR A 987 17.18 -16.29 -25.12
C THR A 987 15.91 -16.62 -24.33
N ILE A 988 15.54 -17.91 -24.16
CA ILE A 988 14.36 -18.30 -23.37
C ILE A 988 14.51 -17.92 -21.89
N ASP A 989 15.75 -17.88 -21.38
CA ASP A 989 16.06 -17.54 -19.98
C ASP A 989 16.09 -16.01 -19.71
N GLU A 990 15.95 -15.15 -20.72
CA GLU A 990 15.89 -13.69 -20.53
C GLU A 990 14.47 -13.22 -20.18
N SER A 991 14.33 -12.38 -19.15
CA SER A 991 13.00 -11.91 -18.72
C SER A 991 12.34 -10.98 -19.74
N PHE A 992 11.06 -11.23 -20.06
CA PHE A 992 10.19 -10.39 -20.89
C PHE A 992 9.87 -9.02 -20.24
N THR A 993 10.87 -8.17 -20.03
CA THR A 993 10.70 -6.79 -19.58
C THR A 993 10.80 -5.85 -20.78
N ILE A 994 9.65 -5.50 -21.33
CA ILE A 994 9.50 -4.43 -22.32
C ILE A 994 9.73 -3.11 -21.58
N GLN A 995 10.85 -2.44 -21.83
CA GLN A 995 11.07 -1.05 -21.44
C GLN A 995 11.00 -0.16 -22.68
N GLY A 996 9.95 0.67 -22.75
CA GLY A 996 9.91 1.86 -23.61
C GLY A 996 9.06 1.76 -24.88
N GLU A 997 7.73 1.79 -24.73
CA GLU A 997 6.86 2.57 -25.62
C GLU A 997 5.86 3.35 -24.77
N ASP A 998 6.17 4.64 -24.56
CA ASP A 998 5.15 5.67 -24.31
C ASP A 998 4.64 6.12 -25.69
N MET A 999 3.40 5.74 -26.05
CA MET A 999 2.44 6.43 -26.96
C MET A 999 1.24 5.52 -27.28
#